data_AF-A0A4S4LXB1-F1
#
_entry.id   AF-A0A4S4LXB1-F1
#
_cell.length_a   1.000
_cell.length_b   1.000
_cell.length_c   1.000
_cell.angle_alpha   90.00
_cell.angle_beta   90.00
_cell.angle_gamma   90.00
#
_symmetry.space_group_name_H-M   'P 1'
#
loop_
_entity.id
_entity.type
_entity.pdbx_description
1 polymer ?
#
loop_
_entity_poly.entity_id
_entity_poly.type
_entity_poly.pdbx_seq_one_letter_code
_entity_poly.pdbx_strand_id
1 'polypeptide(L)'
;MAQPPECPTRHASAAELQQRKQTVFDNILEHMTVLHLFFLMPGEDHALSVMRCCYSLTLTRSRPVLSSPVHYLVGMARALACLLSVVSLVPAYALWPQPRVLQTGSNALVLSPSFNIHLSVPNTPSDLSDAVSRAKSYLQSDKLARLVVGRGAVDVSAVSKARSLSNLTLQYTASGKPRSLSEEASAKLGGRDEAYTLSVPADGSGAVISANSTLGLYRGLTTFGQLWYYWDGVTYAISTPVQIEDSPAYPYRGFMLDTARNYFPVSDIKRTLDAMSWVKINTFHWHVVDSQSFPLEVPGYTELAQKGAYSPSQVYTPQNVQDIVSYAGARGIDVLVEIDTPGHTSVISKAHPEYVACAEARLGRPSPTVCPYPVDSLSIQSLTFRTEPPAGQLRLASESTTQYTAGLLSATAQMFPSTLFSTGGDELNANCYAQDAETQATLNQTGQTLEQALDKFTQTTHAALEKLGKTPVVWEEMVLDHNVTLSNETVVMVWISSANAALVAQKGFKFVHAASDFFYLDCGGGGWHIIPILKRASLPPYRNSWCDPFKTWQKSYSFDPTANLTASQSKLVLGGQHLLWTEQSGPANLDPIVWPRAASSAELFWTGPGGNLSTALPRLHDVAYRFVQRGVNAIALQPEWCALRPGVCDLTA
;
A
#
# COMPACT_ATOMS: atom_id res chain seq x y z
N MET A 1 -32.65 17.13 46.16
CA MET A 1 -31.92 15.85 46.14
C MET A 1 -30.74 16.01 45.18
N ALA A 2 -29.54 16.00 45.79
CA ALA A 2 -28.17 15.94 45.24
C ALA A 2 -27.80 16.74 43.97
N GLN A 3 -27.26 17.94 44.18
CA GLN A 3 -26.34 18.64 43.26
C GLN A 3 -24.94 17.99 43.33
N PRO A 4 -24.21 17.83 42.20
CA PRO A 4 -22.80 17.45 42.21
C PRO A 4 -21.86 18.63 42.55
N PRO A 5 -20.67 18.38 43.12
CA PRO A 5 -19.81 19.38 43.77
C PRO A 5 -18.88 20.13 42.80
N GLU A 6 -18.51 21.35 43.21
CA GLU A 6 -17.51 22.24 42.61
C GLU A 6 -16.10 21.63 42.57
N CYS A 7 -15.38 21.84 41.46
CA CYS A 7 -13.96 21.55 41.34
C CYS A 7 -13.10 22.74 41.81
N PRO A 8 -12.05 22.53 42.63
CA PRO A 8 -11.16 23.60 43.05
C PRO A 8 -10.09 23.90 41.99
N THR A 9 -9.90 25.19 41.71
CA THR A 9 -8.79 25.76 40.94
C THR A 9 -7.48 25.65 41.72
N ARG A 10 -6.43 25.08 41.10
CA ARG A 10 -5.03 25.25 41.56
C ARG A 10 -4.24 25.99 40.48
N HIS A 11 -3.97 27.26 40.72
CA HIS A 11 -2.89 27.99 40.08
C HIS A 11 -1.58 27.62 40.76
N ALA A 12 -0.66 26.98 40.03
CA ALA A 12 0.73 26.87 40.47
C ALA A 12 1.43 28.22 40.25
N SER A 13 2.15 28.70 41.26
CA SER A 13 2.87 29.97 41.20
C SER A 13 4.15 29.86 40.36
N ALA A 14 4.59 30.97 39.76
CA ALA A 14 5.79 31.05 38.94
C ALA A 14 7.09 30.59 39.64
N ALA A 15 7.09 30.47 40.98
CA ALA A 15 8.22 29.96 41.76
C ALA A 15 8.40 28.43 41.66
N GLU A 16 7.32 27.65 41.50
CA GLU A 16 7.40 26.17 41.40
C GLU A 16 7.89 25.69 40.02
N LEU A 17 7.74 26.52 38.99
CA LEU A 17 8.26 26.27 37.63
C LEU A 17 9.75 26.59 37.47
N GLN A 18 10.30 27.48 38.32
CA GLN A 18 11.72 27.81 38.32
C GLN A 18 12.56 26.67 38.93
N GLN A 19 12.05 26.02 39.98
CA GLN A 19 12.77 24.96 40.69
C GLN A 19 12.82 23.63 39.90
N ARG A 20 11.83 23.36 39.04
CA ARG A 20 11.83 22.19 38.14
C ARG A 20 12.71 22.37 36.89
N LYS A 21 13.08 23.60 36.53
CA LYS A 21 14.00 23.88 35.40
C LYS A 21 15.47 23.72 35.79
N GLN A 22 15.82 23.98 37.05
CA GLN A 22 17.20 23.83 37.54
C GLN A 22 17.64 22.36 37.61
N THR A 23 16.75 21.44 38.01
CA THR A 23 17.06 20.00 38.14
C THR A 23 17.23 19.28 36.78
N VAL A 24 16.74 19.87 35.69
CA VAL A 24 16.93 19.34 34.33
C VAL A 24 18.21 19.89 33.69
N PHE A 25 18.64 21.09 34.07
CA PHE A 25 19.88 21.70 33.56
C PHE A 25 21.15 21.06 34.13
N ASP A 26 21.12 20.65 35.40
CA ASP A 26 22.29 20.02 36.04
C ASP A 26 22.55 18.58 35.54
N ASN A 27 21.51 17.86 35.06
CA ASN A 27 21.66 16.52 34.46
C ASN A 27 22.16 16.54 33.00
N ILE A 28 22.15 17.70 32.34
CA ILE A 28 22.61 17.84 30.94
C ILE A 28 24.10 18.25 30.89
N LEU A 29 24.66 18.83 31.97
CA LEU A 29 26.07 19.23 32.03
C LEU A 29 27.05 18.09 32.35
N GLU A 30 26.61 16.95 32.88
CA GLU A 30 27.50 15.80 33.14
C GLU A 30 27.76 14.91 31.91
N HIS A 31 27.04 15.11 30.80
CA HIS A 31 27.18 14.29 29.58
C HIS A 31 27.90 14.96 28.40
N MET A 32 28.47 16.17 28.57
CA MET A 32 29.16 16.91 27.50
C MET A 32 30.67 17.14 27.73
N THR A 33 31.38 16.18 28.32
CA THR A 33 32.84 16.32 28.54
C THR A 33 33.66 15.10 28.11
N VAL A 34 33.50 14.60 26.88
CA VAL A 34 34.57 13.85 26.20
C VAL A 34 34.45 14.02 24.68
N LEU A 35 34.79 15.18 24.14
CA LEU A 35 35.08 15.31 22.72
C LEU A 35 35.88 16.59 22.49
N HIS A 36 37.21 16.53 22.63
CA HIS A 36 38.18 17.45 22.02
C HIS A 36 39.58 16.91 22.29
N LEU A 37 40.15 16.19 21.31
CA LEU A 37 41.60 16.12 21.04
C LEU A 37 41.80 15.06 19.96
N PHE A 38 41.96 15.47 18.70
CA PHE A 38 42.86 14.81 17.74
C PHE A 38 43.02 15.69 16.50
N PHE A 39 44.13 16.43 16.47
CA PHE A 39 44.80 16.86 15.25
C PHE A 39 46.30 16.83 15.53
N LEU A 40 47.04 15.96 14.84
CA LEU A 40 48.39 16.13 14.26
C LEU A 40 48.92 14.75 13.79
N MET A 41 49.43 14.71 12.56
CA MET A 41 49.89 13.56 11.74
C MET A 41 51.30 13.04 12.17
N PRO A 42 52.05 12.16 11.44
CA PRO A 42 51.77 11.12 10.40
C PRO A 42 52.49 9.75 10.67
N GLY A 43 52.29 8.70 9.84
CA GLY A 43 53.29 7.62 9.64
C GLY A 43 52.82 6.15 9.51
N GLU A 44 53.07 5.58 8.32
CA GLU A 44 53.42 4.21 7.87
C GLU A 44 53.06 2.90 8.65
N ASP A 45 52.48 1.97 7.87
CA ASP A 45 52.71 0.52 7.68
C ASP A 45 52.82 -0.55 8.81
N HIS A 46 51.97 -1.57 8.60
CA HIS A 46 52.13 -3.02 8.81
C HIS A 46 52.13 -3.70 10.21
N ALA A 47 51.19 -4.67 10.28
CA ALA A 47 51.31 -6.03 10.83
C ALA A 47 51.09 -6.31 12.34
N LEU A 48 50.15 -7.24 12.57
CA LEU A 48 49.97 -8.14 13.74
C LEU A 48 49.92 -7.52 15.15
N SER A 49 48.76 -7.61 15.79
CA SER A 49 48.61 -8.48 16.98
C SER A 49 47.17 -8.47 17.50
N VAL A 50 46.55 -9.64 17.43
CA VAL A 50 45.36 -10.03 18.20
C VAL A 50 45.83 -10.26 19.64
N MET A 51 45.39 -9.41 20.57
CA MET A 51 45.17 -9.65 22.01
C MET A 51 45.46 -8.37 22.79
N ARG A 52 44.38 -7.81 23.38
CA ARG A 52 44.31 -7.08 24.67
C ARG A 52 43.35 -5.90 24.54
N CYS A 53 42.13 -6.08 25.06
CA CYS A 53 41.52 -5.11 25.98
C CYS A 53 40.20 -5.65 26.54
N CYS A 54 40.30 -6.60 27.47
CA CYS A 54 39.31 -6.73 28.53
C CYS A 54 40.08 -6.73 29.84
N TYR A 55 40.11 -5.60 30.54
CA TYR A 55 40.21 -5.52 31.99
C TYR A 55 40.08 -4.05 32.41
N SER A 56 38.92 -3.68 32.97
CA SER A 56 38.89 -2.70 34.05
C SER A 56 37.61 -2.83 34.87
N LEU A 57 37.82 -3.01 36.19
CA LEU A 57 36.90 -2.82 37.33
C LEU A 57 35.75 -3.85 37.45
N THR A 58 35.50 -4.48 38.60
CA THR A 58 35.51 -3.90 39.95
C THR A 58 35.84 -4.93 41.05
N LEU A 59 36.56 -4.46 42.06
CA LEU A 59 36.85 -5.11 43.34
C LEU A 59 35.59 -5.29 44.20
N THR A 60 35.43 -6.47 44.82
CA THR A 60 34.99 -6.59 46.22
C THR A 60 35.64 -7.79 46.90
N ARG A 61 36.06 -7.57 48.15
CA ARG A 61 36.81 -8.47 49.04
C ARG A 61 35.95 -9.62 49.56
N SER A 62 36.49 -10.84 49.56
CA SER A 62 36.52 -11.74 50.75
C SER A 62 37.44 -12.96 50.50
N ARG A 63 37.95 -13.53 51.60
CA ARG A 63 39.19 -14.32 51.78
C ARG A 63 39.17 -15.79 51.27
N PRO A 64 40.33 -16.49 51.24
CA PRO A 64 40.60 -17.63 50.35
C PRO A 64 40.39 -19.00 50.99
N VAL A 65 40.09 -20.02 50.17
CA VAL A 65 40.26 -21.44 50.51
C VAL A 65 40.88 -22.17 49.32
N LEU A 66 41.98 -22.88 49.58
CA LEU A 66 42.67 -23.76 48.64
C LEU A 66 41.81 -25.00 48.31
N SER A 67 41.76 -25.42 47.05
CA SER A 67 41.88 -26.84 46.67
C SER A 67 42.05 -27.07 45.15
N SER A 68 43.19 -27.70 44.84
CA SER A 68 43.50 -28.73 43.83
C SER A 68 43.08 -28.67 42.33
N PRO A 69 43.91 -29.25 41.42
CA PRO A 69 43.82 -29.04 39.99
C PRO A 69 43.08 -30.19 39.29
N VAL A 70 41.78 -30.04 39.02
CA VAL A 70 41.05 -31.00 38.17
C VAL A 70 40.02 -30.28 37.30
N HIS A 71 40.35 -29.18 36.63
CA HIS A 71 39.38 -28.49 35.74
C HIS A 71 40.02 -28.00 34.42
N TYR A 72 40.93 -28.79 33.83
CA TYR A 72 41.51 -28.49 32.51
C TYR A 72 40.98 -29.37 31.36
N LEU A 73 39.96 -30.20 31.60
CA LEU A 73 39.38 -31.10 30.57
C LEU A 73 37.90 -30.86 30.25
N VAL A 74 37.24 -29.88 30.89
CA VAL A 74 35.84 -29.52 30.59
C VAL A 74 35.74 -28.22 29.77
N GLY A 75 36.83 -27.44 29.68
CA GLY A 75 36.87 -26.16 28.94
C GLY A 75 37.01 -26.30 27.41
N MET A 76 37.63 -27.38 26.90
CA MET A 76 37.81 -27.57 25.46
C MET A 76 36.58 -28.18 24.76
N ALA A 77 35.69 -28.86 25.50
CA ALA A 77 34.46 -29.42 24.95
C ALA A 77 33.35 -28.36 24.75
N ARG A 78 33.43 -27.20 25.41
CA ARG A 78 32.49 -26.08 25.21
C ARG A 78 32.96 -25.06 24.16
N ALA A 79 34.26 -25.01 23.88
CA ALA A 79 34.80 -24.14 22.83
C ALA A 79 34.63 -24.72 21.40
N LEU A 80 34.59 -26.05 21.26
CA LEU A 80 34.27 -26.68 19.96
C LEU A 80 32.76 -26.80 19.69
N ALA A 81 31.91 -26.68 20.71
CA ALA A 81 30.45 -26.71 20.55
C ALA A 81 29.85 -25.36 20.09
N CYS A 82 30.60 -24.25 20.19
CA CYS A 82 30.18 -22.93 19.71
C CYS A 82 30.61 -22.59 18.27
N LEU A 83 31.27 -23.51 17.56
CA LEU A 83 31.61 -23.37 16.13
C LEU A 83 30.73 -24.25 15.22
N LEU A 84 29.73 -24.91 15.80
CA LEU A 84 28.73 -25.74 15.10
C LEU A 84 27.31 -25.37 15.52
N SER A 85 27.06 -24.10 15.84
CA SER A 85 25.76 -23.51 15.53
C SER A 85 25.67 -23.41 14.00
N VAL A 86 25.40 -24.56 13.38
CA VAL A 86 24.63 -24.58 12.15
C VAL A 86 23.31 -23.94 12.56
N VAL A 87 23.24 -22.61 12.41
CA VAL A 87 21.97 -21.95 12.21
C VAL A 87 21.36 -22.76 11.09
N SER A 88 20.39 -23.62 11.41
CA SER A 88 19.54 -24.26 10.43
C SER A 88 18.87 -23.11 9.71
N LEU A 89 19.53 -22.63 8.66
CA LEU A 89 19.01 -21.73 7.66
C LEU A 89 17.83 -22.49 7.07
N VAL A 90 16.65 -22.29 7.67
CA VAL A 90 15.39 -22.64 7.05
C VAL A 90 15.50 -22.02 5.65
N PRO A 91 15.42 -22.81 4.57
CA PRO A 91 15.50 -22.25 3.23
C PRO A 91 14.41 -21.21 3.14
N ALA A 92 14.81 -19.93 3.08
CA ALA A 92 13.88 -18.84 2.90
C ALA A 92 13.21 -19.06 1.55
N TYR A 93 11.98 -19.59 1.57
CA TYR A 93 11.20 -19.86 0.37
C TYR A 93 10.84 -18.52 -0.25
N ALA A 94 11.27 -18.22 -1.47
CA ALA A 94 10.98 -16.96 -2.16
C ALA A 94 9.50 -16.68 -2.51
N LEU A 95 8.58 -17.47 -1.96
CA LEU A 95 7.17 -17.31 -2.25
C LEU A 95 6.63 -16.05 -1.57
N TRP A 96 5.99 -15.22 -2.38
CA TRP A 96 5.30 -14.01 -1.96
C TRP A 96 4.06 -13.77 -2.84
N PRO A 97 2.85 -13.72 -2.28
CA PRO A 97 2.49 -14.05 -0.91
C PRO A 97 2.81 -15.51 -0.52
N GLN A 98 3.04 -15.73 0.77
CA GLN A 98 3.18 -17.06 1.36
C GLN A 98 1.86 -17.84 1.24
N PRO A 99 1.87 -19.04 0.64
CA PRO A 99 0.66 -19.85 0.51
C PRO A 99 0.10 -20.30 1.86
N ARG A 100 -1.22 -20.53 1.93
CA ARG A 100 -1.88 -21.08 3.14
C ARG A 100 -1.32 -22.43 3.56
N VAL A 101 -1.15 -23.34 2.61
CA VAL A 101 -0.53 -24.66 2.83
C VAL A 101 0.65 -24.79 1.88
N LEU A 102 1.81 -25.08 2.44
CA LEU A 102 3.04 -25.33 1.70
C LEU A 102 3.75 -26.55 2.28
N GLN A 103 3.93 -27.58 1.46
CA GLN A 103 4.78 -28.72 1.77
C GLN A 103 5.89 -28.81 0.74
N THR A 104 7.11 -29.05 1.21
CA THR A 104 8.30 -29.06 0.36
C THR A 104 9.20 -30.25 0.71
N GLY A 105 9.94 -30.74 -0.29
CA GLY A 105 11.01 -31.69 -0.09
C GLY A 105 12.38 -31.02 0.02
N SER A 106 13.43 -31.76 -0.35
CA SER A 106 14.83 -31.33 -0.29
C SER A 106 15.57 -31.48 -1.63
N ASN A 107 14.91 -31.97 -2.69
CA ASN A 107 15.54 -32.24 -3.97
C ASN A 107 15.60 -30.97 -4.84
N ALA A 108 16.65 -30.87 -5.65
CA ALA A 108 16.70 -29.91 -6.75
C ALA A 108 15.94 -30.44 -7.97
N LEU A 109 15.38 -29.53 -8.76
CA LEU A 109 14.69 -29.81 -10.01
C LEU A 109 15.13 -28.80 -11.06
N VAL A 110 15.44 -29.25 -12.27
CA VAL A 110 15.86 -28.39 -13.39
C VAL A 110 14.69 -28.16 -14.33
N LEU A 111 14.48 -26.93 -14.78
CA LEU A 111 13.51 -26.63 -15.82
C LEU A 111 14.10 -27.02 -17.18
N SER A 112 13.39 -27.85 -17.94
CA SER A 112 13.84 -28.26 -19.27
C SER A 112 13.94 -27.04 -20.21
N PRO A 113 14.96 -26.97 -21.09
CA PRO A 113 14.99 -25.98 -22.18
C PRO A 113 13.79 -26.09 -23.13
N SER A 114 13.18 -27.27 -23.24
CA SER A 114 11.95 -27.50 -24.02
C SER A 114 10.68 -27.47 -23.15
N PHE A 115 10.74 -26.83 -21.98
CA PHE A 115 9.60 -26.76 -21.07
C PHE A 115 8.37 -26.13 -21.74
N ASN A 116 7.21 -26.73 -21.52
CA ASN A 116 5.95 -26.25 -22.05
C ASN A 116 4.83 -26.24 -21.02
N ILE A 117 3.87 -25.33 -21.21
CA ILE A 117 2.66 -25.24 -20.39
C ILE A 117 1.48 -25.68 -21.24
N HIS A 118 0.76 -26.70 -20.77
CA HIS A 118 -0.43 -27.25 -21.42
C HIS A 118 -1.69 -26.75 -20.73
N LEU A 119 -2.67 -26.34 -21.53
CA LEU A 119 -3.97 -25.87 -21.05
C LEU A 119 -4.99 -26.99 -21.19
N SER A 120 -5.38 -27.59 -20.07
CA SER A 120 -6.54 -28.48 -19.97
C SER A 120 -7.77 -27.66 -19.57
N VAL A 121 -8.13 -26.70 -20.44
CA VAL A 121 -9.19 -25.71 -20.20
C VAL A 121 -10.12 -25.66 -21.42
N PRO A 122 -11.38 -26.09 -21.31
CA PRO A 122 -12.29 -26.13 -22.46
C PRO A 122 -12.60 -24.72 -22.95
N ASN A 123 -12.51 -24.49 -24.27
CA ASN A 123 -12.71 -23.16 -24.87
C ASN A 123 -11.88 -22.07 -24.17
N THR A 124 -10.58 -22.32 -24.03
CA THR A 124 -9.66 -21.46 -23.28
C THR A 124 -9.83 -19.98 -23.66
N PRO A 125 -10.10 -19.08 -22.70
CA PRO A 125 -10.09 -17.64 -22.93
C PRO A 125 -8.74 -17.14 -23.45
N SER A 126 -8.76 -16.12 -24.31
CA SER A 126 -7.54 -15.55 -24.89
C SER A 126 -6.62 -14.94 -23.83
N ASP A 127 -7.19 -14.25 -22.84
CA ASP A 127 -6.41 -13.61 -21.77
C ASP A 127 -5.68 -14.61 -20.86
N LEU A 128 -6.23 -15.81 -20.65
CA LEU A 128 -5.53 -16.93 -20.01
C LEU A 128 -4.41 -17.49 -20.89
N SER A 129 -4.63 -17.59 -22.19
CA SER A 129 -3.59 -18.02 -23.15
C SER A 129 -2.42 -17.03 -23.20
N ASP A 130 -2.72 -15.73 -23.14
CA ASP A 130 -1.74 -14.66 -23.05
C ASP A 130 -1.00 -14.72 -21.71
N ALA A 131 -1.69 -15.02 -20.61
CA ALA A 131 -1.07 -15.21 -19.30
C ALA A 131 -0.05 -16.36 -19.30
N VAL A 132 -0.37 -17.48 -19.94
CA VAL A 132 0.57 -18.59 -20.16
C VAL A 132 1.78 -18.14 -20.98
N SER A 133 1.54 -17.40 -22.07
CA SER A 133 2.62 -16.88 -22.93
C SER A 133 3.56 -15.95 -22.15
N ARG A 134 3.00 -15.05 -21.33
CA ARG A 134 3.78 -14.18 -20.43
C ARG A 134 4.58 -14.98 -19.41
N ALA A 135 3.97 -15.98 -18.77
CA ALA A 135 4.66 -16.82 -17.80
C ALA A 135 5.84 -17.59 -18.43
N LYS A 136 5.66 -18.12 -19.65
CA LYS A 136 6.77 -18.75 -20.41
C LYS A 136 7.88 -17.74 -20.70
N SER A 137 7.52 -16.51 -21.10
CA SER A 137 8.50 -15.45 -21.30
C SER A 137 9.30 -15.18 -20.02
N TYR A 138 8.63 -15.02 -18.87
CA TYR A 138 9.32 -14.80 -17.58
C TYR A 138 10.23 -15.97 -17.20
N LEU A 139 9.79 -17.22 -17.36
CA LEU A 139 10.64 -18.39 -17.06
C LEU A 139 11.90 -18.45 -17.95
N GLN A 140 11.85 -17.86 -19.14
CA GLN A 140 12.97 -17.77 -20.07
C GLN A 140 13.86 -16.55 -19.82
N SER A 141 13.26 -15.39 -19.51
CA SER A 141 13.95 -14.10 -19.38
C SER A 141 14.46 -13.82 -17.98
N ASP A 142 13.78 -14.28 -16.94
CA ASP A 142 14.19 -14.04 -15.56
C ASP A 142 15.49 -14.79 -15.28
N LYS A 143 16.52 -14.06 -14.87
CA LYS A 143 17.85 -14.57 -14.53
C LYS A 143 18.15 -14.30 -13.06
N LEU A 144 17.15 -14.48 -12.20
CA LEU A 144 17.33 -14.27 -10.78
C LEU A 144 18.20 -15.39 -10.21
N ALA A 145 19.42 -15.05 -9.86
CA ALA A 145 20.28 -15.92 -9.09
C ALA A 145 19.88 -15.87 -7.62
N ARG A 146 19.97 -17.01 -6.91
CA ARG A 146 19.57 -17.09 -5.49
C ARG A 146 20.23 -16.02 -4.62
N LEU A 147 19.47 -15.52 -3.65
CA LEU A 147 19.95 -14.54 -2.67
C LEU A 147 20.72 -15.22 -1.53
N VAL A 148 21.82 -15.86 -1.89
CA VAL A 148 22.80 -16.46 -0.98
C VAL A 148 24.21 -16.10 -1.45
N VAL A 149 25.21 -16.22 -0.56
CA VAL A 149 26.63 -16.06 -0.93
C VAL A 149 26.98 -17.02 -2.07
N GLY A 150 27.66 -16.51 -3.09
CA GLY A 150 27.98 -17.27 -4.31
C GLY A 150 26.80 -17.42 -5.27
N ARG A 151 25.66 -16.78 -5.00
CA ARG A 151 24.51 -16.63 -5.91
C ARG A 151 23.95 -17.95 -6.50
N GLY A 152 24.13 -19.07 -5.80
CA GLY A 152 23.69 -20.40 -6.25
C GLY A 152 24.84 -21.38 -6.54
N ALA A 153 26.10 -20.95 -6.48
CA ALA A 153 27.26 -21.83 -6.64
C ALA A 153 27.25 -23.07 -5.73
N VAL A 154 26.69 -22.92 -4.52
CA VAL A 154 26.55 -24.02 -3.54
C VAL A 154 25.57 -25.10 -3.98
N ASP A 155 24.66 -24.80 -4.91
CA ASP A 155 23.61 -25.72 -5.37
C ASP A 155 24.08 -26.59 -6.56
N VAL A 156 25.23 -26.30 -7.18
CA VAL A 156 25.72 -26.96 -8.42
C VAL A 156 25.70 -28.48 -8.33
N SER A 157 26.15 -29.04 -7.19
CA SER A 157 26.15 -30.49 -6.97
C SER A 157 24.73 -31.07 -6.98
N ALA A 158 23.77 -30.39 -6.34
CA ALA A 158 22.37 -30.81 -6.33
C ALA A 158 21.73 -30.65 -7.72
N VAL A 159 22.00 -29.53 -8.40
CA VAL A 159 21.49 -29.24 -9.75
C VAL A 159 22.01 -30.26 -10.79
N SER A 160 23.28 -30.67 -10.72
CA SER A 160 23.86 -31.65 -11.65
C SER A 160 23.20 -33.04 -11.59
N LYS A 161 22.55 -33.37 -10.46
CA LYS A 161 21.86 -34.64 -10.22
C LYS A 161 20.34 -34.52 -10.33
N ALA A 162 19.83 -33.30 -10.50
CA ALA A 162 18.41 -33.01 -10.52
C ALA A 162 17.73 -33.63 -11.74
N ARG A 163 16.46 -34.02 -11.57
CA ARG A 163 15.61 -34.40 -12.70
C ARG A 163 15.16 -33.15 -13.45
N SER A 164 14.72 -33.34 -14.70
CA SER A 164 14.25 -32.24 -15.54
C SER A 164 12.73 -32.24 -15.61
N LEU A 165 12.12 -31.10 -15.29
CA LEU A 165 10.70 -30.84 -15.48
C LEU A 165 10.45 -30.35 -16.91
N SER A 166 9.70 -31.12 -17.69
CA SER A 166 9.42 -30.82 -19.10
C SER A 166 8.08 -30.16 -19.34
N ASN A 167 7.12 -30.29 -18.42
CA ASN A 167 5.78 -29.77 -18.63
C ASN A 167 5.07 -29.37 -17.33
N LEU A 168 4.13 -28.44 -17.49
CA LEU A 168 3.15 -28.02 -16.50
C LEU A 168 1.76 -28.09 -17.15
N THR A 169 0.78 -28.66 -16.47
CA THR A 169 -0.62 -28.65 -16.92
C THR A 169 -1.46 -27.72 -16.04
N LEU A 170 -2.17 -26.78 -16.66
CA LEU A 170 -3.23 -25.99 -16.01
C LEU A 170 -4.56 -26.70 -16.24
N GLN A 171 -5.18 -27.16 -15.16
CA GLN A 171 -6.39 -27.97 -15.18
C GLN A 171 -7.56 -27.19 -14.58
N TYR A 172 -8.52 -26.83 -15.43
CA TYR A 172 -9.78 -26.24 -14.99
C TYR A 172 -10.72 -27.34 -14.45
N THR A 173 -11.18 -27.20 -13.22
CA THR A 173 -11.92 -28.27 -12.51
C THR A 173 -13.42 -28.01 -12.31
N ALA A 174 -13.89 -26.78 -12.54
CA ALA A 174 -15.30 -26.47 -12.39
C ALA A 174 -16.17 -27.02 -13.54
N SER A 175 -17.45 -27.25 -13.24
CA SER A 175 -18.45 -27.58 -14.25
C SER A 175 -18.88 -26.30 -15.00
N GLY A 176 -18.85 -26.34 -16.34
CA GLY A 176 -19.30 -25.24 -17.18
C GLY A 176 -18.20 -24.56 -17.98
N LYS A 177 -18.58 -23.49 -18.72
CA LYS A 177 -17.66 -22.73 -19.56
C LYS A 177 -16.78 -21.82 -18.68
N PRO A 178 -15.43 -21.88 -18.80
CA PRO A 178 -14.55 -20.95 -18.11
C PRO A 178 -14.83 -19.50 -18.53
N ARG A 179 -14.89 -18.58 -17.56
CA ARG A 179 -14.91 -17.14 -17.82
C ARG A 179 -13.50 -16.62 -18.08
N SER A 180 -13.37 -15.53 -18.80
CA SER A 180 -12.10 -14.83 -18.99
C SER A 180 -11.54 -14.31 -17.65
N LEU A 181 -10.23 -14.08 -17.58
CA LEU A 181 -9.60 -13.48 -16.39
C LEU A 181 -10.23 -12.12 -16.07
N SER A 182 -10.57 -11.35 -17.11
CA SER A 182 -11.18 -10.04 -16.97
C SER A 182 -12.58 -10.12 -16.34
N GLU A 183 -13.42 -11.06 -16.79
CA GLU A 183 -14.76 -11.30 -16.21
C GLU A 183 -14.69 -11.83 -14.77
N GLU A 184 -13.72 -12.69 -14.45
CA GLU A 184 -13.49 -13.17 -13.09
C GLU A 184 -13.01 -12.03 -12.18
N ALA A 185 -12.11 -11.17 -12.67
CA ALA A 185 -11.55 -10.04 -11.92
C ALA A 185 -12.60 -8.99 -11.58
N SER A 186 -13.48 -8.62 -12.51
CA SER A 186 -14.50 -7.60 -12.29
C SER A 186 -15.79 -8.14 -11.64
N ALA A 187 -15.84 -9.43 -11.29
CA ALA A 187 -16.98 -9.99 -10.57
C ALA A 187 -17.12 -9.33 -9.18
N LYS A 188 -18.33 -9.36 -8.61
CA LYS A 188 -18.58 -8.92 -7.23
C LYS A 188 -17.61 -9.62 -6.29
N LEU A 189 -17.07 -8.89 -5.30
CA LEU A 189 -16.01 -9.38 -4.40
C LEU A 189 -16.27 -10.77 -3.80
N GLY A 190 -17.50 -11.06 -3.35
CA GLY A 190 -17.86 -12.36 -2.77
C GLY A 190 -18.01 -13.52 -3.78
N GLY A 191 -17.96 -13.24 -5.09
CA GLY A 191 -18.07 -14.22 -6.16
C GLY A 191 -16.76 -14.47 -6.92
N ARG A 192 -15.63 -13.90 -6.47
CA ARG A 192 -14.30 -14.14 -7.03
C ARG A 192 -13.72 -15.42 -6.41
N ASP A 193 -13.49 -16.43 -7.23
CA ASP A 193 -12.74 -17.61 -6.81
C ASP A 193 -11.28 -17.46 -7.25
N GLU A 194 -10.36 -17.35 -6.30
CA GLU A 194 -8.92 -17.21 -6.54
C GLU A 194 -8.14 -18.43 -6.01
N ALA A 195 -8.84 -19.49 -5.59
CA ALA A 195 -8.23 -20.67 -5.01
C ALA A 195 -7.56 -21.55 -6.08
N TYR A 196 -6.45 -22.18 -5.71
CA TYR A 196 -5.74 -23.12 -6.58
C TYR A 196 -4.96 -24.15 -5.76
N THR A 197 -4.63 -25.26 -6.41
CA THR A 197 -3.59 -26.18 -5.96
C THR A 197 -2.44 -26.21 -6.95
N LEU A 198 -1.22 -26.45 -6.45
CA LEU A 198 -0.02 -26.60 -7.28
C LEU A 198 0.81 -27.79 -6.77
N SER A 199 1.08 -28.74 -7.67
CA SER A 199 1.94 -29.90 -7.45
C SER A 199 3.14 -29.84 -8.40
N VAL A 200 4.35 -29.77 -7.83
CA VAL A 200 5.62 -29.83 -8.57
C VAL A 200 6.41 -31.04 -8.07
N PRO A 201 6.49 -32.13 -8.83
CA PRO A 201 7.17 -33.34 -8.39
C PRO A 201 8.70 -33.24 -8.53
N ALA A 202 9.44 -33.99 -7.71
CA ALA A 202 10.91 -34.03 -7.77
C ALA A 202 11.46 -35.06 -8.77
N ASP A 203 10.63 -35.98 -9.25
CA ASP A 203 11.04 -37.09 -10.12
C ASP A 203 11.10 -36.71 -11.61
N GLY A 204 10.71 -35.48 -11.96
CA GLY A 204 10.66 -34.97 -13.34
C GLY A 204 9.35 -35.26 -14.07
N SER A 205 8.37 -35.88 -13.42
CA SER A 205 7.00 -35.97 -13.95
C SER A 205 6.35 -34.58 -14.08
N GLY A 206 5.25 -34.49 -14.83
CA GLY A 206 4.59 -33.21 -15.12
C GLY A 206 4.07 -32.50 -13.87
N ALA A 207 4.29 -31.20 -13.77
CA ALA A 207 3.67 -30.37 -12.74
C ALA A 207 2.20 -30.11 -13.09
N VAL A 208 1.36 -29.86 -12.08
CA VAL A 208 -0.08 -29.60 -12.26
C VAL A 208 -0.52 -28.43 -11.40
N ILE A 209 -1.26 -27.49 -12.01
CA ILE A 209 -2.06 -26.49 -11.30
C ILE A 209 -3.52 -26.81 -11.55
N SER A 210 -4.33 -26.90 -10.50
CA SER A 210 -5.78 -27.12 -10.61
C SER A 210 -6.54 -25.98 -9.94
N ALA A 211 -7.60 -25.49 -10.58
CA ALA A 211 -8.47 -24.46 -10.02
C ALA A 211 -9.86 -24.46 -10.66
N ASN A 212 -10.84 -23.94 -9.93
CA ASN A 212 -12.24 -23.83 -10.36
C ASN A 212 -12.50 -22.59 -11.24
N SER A 213 -11.55 -21.67 -11.33
CA SER A 213 -11.66 -20.45 -12.12
C SER A 213 -10.37 -20.23 -12.92
N THR A 214 -10.47 -19.45 -14.00
CA THR A 214 -9.27 -19.02 -14.74
C THR A 214 -8.41 -18.10 -13.88
N LEU A 215 -9.01 -17.33 -12.97
CA LEU A 215 -8.32 -16.48 -12.02
C LEU A 215 -7.45 -17.29 -11.04
N GLY A 216 -7.98 -18.37 -10.48
CA GLY A 216 -7.23 -19.31 -9.64
C GLY A 216 -6.07 -19.97 -10.39
N LEU A 217 -6.30 -20.41 -11.64
CA LEU A 217 -5.23 -20.92 -12.51
C LEU A 217 -4.11 -19.87 -12.69
N TYR A 218 -4.49 -18.61 -12.90
CA TYR A 218 -3.52 -17.51 -13.02
C TYR A 218 -2.76 -17.25 -11.71
N ARG A 219 -3.41 -17.31 -10.54
CA ARG A 219 -2.73 -17.19 -9.23
C ARG A 219 -1.72 -18.32 -9.02
N GLY A 220 -2.09 -19.55 -9.37
CA GLY A 220 -1.18 -20.69 -9.32
C GLY A 220 -0.01 -20.56 -10.29
N LEU A 221 -0.25 -20.03 -11.48
CA LEU A 221 0.80 -19.76 -12.48
C LEU A 221 1.80 -18.71 -11.99
N THR A 222 1.32 -17.65 -11.32
CA THR A 222 2.18 -16.66 -10.66
C THR A 222 3.05 -17.30 -9.59
N THR A 223 2.48 -18.15 -8.74
CA THR A 223 3.24 -18.89 -7.70
C THR A 223 4.27 -19.85 -8.31
N PHE A 224 3.91 -20.59 -9.36
CA PHE A 224 4.84 -21.47 -10.08
C PHE A 224 6.05 -20.70 -10.61
N GLY A 225 5.86 -19.49 -11.15
CA GLY A 225 6.94 -18.64 -11.64
C GLY A 225 7.95 -18.21 -10.57
N GLN A 226 7.56 -18.19 -9.29
CA GLN A 226 8.43 -17.78 -8.18
C GLN A 226 9.39 -18.89 -7.71
N LEU A 227 9.16 -20.14 -8.11
CA LEU A 227 9.98 -21.29 -7.67
C LEU A 227 11.38 -21.34 -8.31
N TRP A 228 11.57 -20.59 -9.40
CA TRP A 228 12.71 -20.76 -10.29
C TRP A 228 13.79 -19.70 -10.06
N TYR A 229 15.03 -20.18 -10.07
CA TYR A 229 16.27 -19.42 -10.03
C TYR A 229 17.16 -19.78 -11.22
N TYR A 230 18.17 -18.97 -11.46
CA TYR A 230 19.10 -19.13 -12.57
C TYR A 230 20.54 -19.20 -12.08
N TRP A 231 21.28 -20.20 -12.56
CA TRP A 231 22.73 -20.33 -12.35
C TRP A 231 23.37 -20.99 -13.58
N ASP A 232 24.39 -20.35 -14.13
CA ASP A 232 25.27 -20.91 -15.18
C ASP A 232 24.53 -21.59 -16.36
N GLY A 233 23.58 -20.87 -16.97
CA GLY A 233 22.78 -21.40 -18.08
C GLY A 233 21.61 -22.30 -17.69
N VAL A 234 21.47 -22.63 -16.41
CA VAL A 234 20.44 -23.56 -15.91
C VAL A 234 19.39 -22.81 -15.08
N THR A 235 18.12 -22.99 -15.44
CA THR A 235 16.98 -22.60 -14.60
C THR A 235 16.61 -23.76 -13.69
N TYR A 236 16.57 -23.55 -12.38
CA TYR A 236 16.35 -24.60 -11.39
C TYR A 236 15.53 -24.13 -10.20
N ALA A 237 14.90 -25.09 -9.53
CA ALA A 237 14.23 -24.94 -8.25
C ALA A 237 14.92 -25.82 -7.20
N ILE A 238 14.85 -25.39 -5.93
CA ILE A 238 15.26 -26.18 -4.77
C ILE A 238 14.03 -26.59 -3.96
N SER A 239 14.21 -27.53 -3.03
CA SER A 239 13.18 -27.97 -2.09
C SER A 239 11.94 -28.60 -2.74
N THR A 240 12.15 -29.39 -3.80
CA THR A 240 11.12 -30.21 -4.44
C THR A 240 11.01 -31.60 -3.78
N PRO A 241 9.84 -32.28 -3.81
CA PRO A 241 8.58 -31.85 -4.43
C PRO A 241 7.95 -30.66 -3.69
N VAL A 242 7.11 -29.88 -4.38
CA VAL A 242 6.32 -28.79 -3.81
C VAL A 242 4.85 -29.14 -3.94
N GLN A 243 4.11 -29.05 -2.83
CA GLN A 243 2.65 -29.17 -2.80
C GLN A 243 2.08 -27.92 -2.14
N ILE A 244 1.17 -27.24 -2.83
CA ILE A 244 0.53 -26.01 -2.39
C ILE A 244 -0.98 -26.14 -2.53
N GLU A 245 -1.69 -25.74 -1.48
CA GLU A 245 -3.12 -25.41 -1.51
C GLU A 245 -3.25 -23.97 -1.02
N ASP A 246 -3.88 -23.12 -1.82
CA ASP A 246 -3.82 -21.69 -1.56
C ASP A 246 -5.08 -20.95 -2.00
N SER A 247 -5.42 -19.91 -1.23
CA SER A 247 -6.53 -19.00 -1.49
C SER A 247 -6.34 -17.73 -0.65
N PRO A 248 -6.86 -16.56 -1.09
CA PRO A 248 -6.73 -15.35 -0.31
C PRO A 248 -7.55 -15.39 0.99
N ALA A 249 -7.09 -14.73 2.03
CA ALA A 249 -7.81 -14.48 3.28
C ALA A 249 -8.91 -13.45 3.10
N TYR A 250 -8.67 -12.44 2.26
CA TYR A 250 -9.58 -11.34 2.02
C TYR A 250 -9.84 -11.15 0.51
N PRO A 251 -11.09 -10.88 0.10
CA PRO A 251 -11.44 -10.72 -1.31
C PRO A 251 -10.93 -9.41 -1.93
N TYR A 252 -10.65 -8.39 -1.11
CA TYR A 252 -10.13 -7.09 -1.58
C TYR A 252 -8.66 -6.91 -1.19
N ARG A 253 -7.79 -6.74 -2.18
CA ARG A 253 -6.36 -6.44 -1.99
C ARG A 253 -6.01 -5.34 -2.97
N GLY A 254 -5.94 -4.11 -2.46
CA GLY A 254 -5.86 -2.93 -3.31
C GLY A 254 -4.49 -2.27 -3.35
N PHE A 255 -4.28 -1.50 -4.41
CA PHE A 255 -3.30 -0.41 -4.46
C PHE A 255 -4.00 0.80 -5.07
N MET A 256 -3.92 1.95 -4.40
CA MET A 256 -4.44 3.21 -4.94
C MET A 256 -3.32 4.07 -5.52
N LEU A 257 -3.56 4.61 -6.72
CA LEU A 257 -2.75 5.64 -7.34
C LEU A 257 -3.59 6.88 -7.62
N ASP A 258 -3.19 7.99 -7.03
CA ASP A 258 -3.63 9.31 -7.45
C ASP A 258 -2.88 9.74 -8.71
N THR A 259 -3.63 10.18 -9.73
CA THR A 259 -3.09 10.66 -11.00
C THR A 259 -3.54 12.08 -11.35
N ALA A 260 -4.15 12.75 -10.37
CA ALA A 260 -4.69 14.09 -10.48
C ALA A 260 -3.72 15.13 -9.90
N ARG A 261 -3.13 14.88 -8.73
CA ARG A 261 -2.12 15.81 -8.17
C ARG A 261 -0.88 15.86 -9.07
N ASN A 262 -0.45 14.71 -9.60
CA ASN A 262 0.52 14.64 -10.69
C ASN A 262 0.12 13.59 -11.72
N TYR A 263 0.41 13.86 -13.00
CA TYR A 263 0.06 12.95 -14.10
C TYR A 263 1.05 11.78 -14.22
N PHE A 264 0.53 10.60 -14.54
CA PHE A 264 1.32 9.40 -14.83
C PHE A 264 1.02 8.85 -16.24
N PRO A 265 2.04 8.65 -17.09
CA PRO A 265 1.83 7.99 -18.37
C PRO A 265 1.18 6.61 -18.25
N VAL A 266 0.39 6.22 -19.25
CA VAL A 266 -0.25 4.88 -19.32
C VAL A 266 0.76 3.74 -19.13
N SER A 267 2.00 3.91 -19.61
CA SER A 267 3.09 2.93 -19.42
C SER A 267 3.45 2.71 -17.94
N ASP A 268 3.38 3.75 -17.12
CA ASP A 268 3.70 3.67 -15.69
C ASP A 268 2.58 2.99 -14.90
N ILE A 269 1.32 3.26 -15.28
CA ILE A 269 0.14 2.55 -14.75
C ILE A 269 0.24 1.07 -15.10
N LYS A 270 0.55 0.73 -16.36
CA LYS A 270 0.73 -0.66 -16.80
C LYS A 270 1.87 -1.37 -16.07
N ARG A 271 3.01 -0.71 -15.88
CA ARG A 271 4.13 -1.24 -15.10
C ARG A 271 3.73 -1.51 -13.64
N THR A 272 2.92 -0.63 -13.06
CA THR A 272 2.34 -0.83 -11.72
C THR A 272 1.39 -2.04 -11.68
N LEU A 273 0.51 -2.19 -12.68
CA LEU A 273 -0.39 -3.34 -12.80
C LEU A 273 0.37 -4.67 -12.97
N ASP A 274 1.49 -4.66 -13.69
CA ASP A 274 2.39 -5.82 -13.74
C ASP A 274 2.92 -6.18 -12.35
N ALA A 275 3.48 -5.21 -11.61
CA ALA A 275 3.98 -5.41 -10.26
C ALA A 275 2.91 -5.91 -9.28
N MET A 276 1.70 -5.31 -9.31
CA MET A 276 0.53 -5.76 -8.56
C MET A 276 0.21 -7.23 -8.82
N SER A 277 0.22 -7.65 -10.09
CA SER A 277 -0.10 -9.02 -10.49
C SER A 277 0.89 -10.06 -9.96
N TRP A 278 2.17 -9.69 -9.86
CA TRP A 278 3.23 -10.58 -9.39
C TRP A 278 3.12 -10.90 -7.90
N VAL A 279 2.47 -10.03 -7.13
CA VAL A 279 2.22 -10.20 -5.68
C VAL A 279 0.73 -10.41 -5.36
N LYS A 280 -0.09 -10.70 -6.37
CA LYS A 280 -1.52 -11.05 -6.22
C LYS A 280 -2.43 -9.95 -5.64
N ILE A 281 -2.06 -8.68 -5.79
CA ILE A 281 -2.98 -7.54 -5.61
C ILE A 281 -4.03 -7.61 -6.72
N ASN A 282 -5.31 -7.42 -6.40
CA ASN A 282 -6.43 -7.68 -7.31
C ASN A 282 -7.36 -6.48 -7.55
N THR A 283 -7.12 -5.33 -6.92
CA THR A 283 -7.87 -4.10 -7.19
C THR A 283 -6.91 -2.94 -7.40
N PHE A 284 -7.02 -2.28 -8.54
CA PHE A 284 -6.42 -0.98 -8.80
C PHE A 284 -7.45 0.10 -8.47
N HIS A 285 -7.22 0.83 -7.39
CA HIS A 285 -8.04 2.00 -7.04
C HIS A 285 -7.45 3.23 -7.75
N TRP A 286 -8.10 3.67 -8.81
CA TRP A 286 -7.62 4.79 -9.62
C TRP A 286 -8.31 6.08 -9.20
N HIS A 287 -7.62 6.84 -8.35
CA HIS A 287 -8.00 8.22 -8.02
C HIS A 287 -7.57 9.14 -9.17
N VAL A 288 -8.49 9.37 -10.10
CA VAL A 288 -8.15 9.89 -11.43
C VAL A 288 -8.36 11.39 -11.59
N VAL A 289 -9.12 12.03 -10.71
CA VAL A 289 -9.37 13.48 -10.72
C VAL A 289 -9.34 14.04 -9.30
N ASP A 290 -8.94 15.30 -9.16
CA ASP A 290 -8.94 16.07 -7.91
C ASP A 290 -8.96 17.58 -8.24
N SER A 291 -8.94 18.43 -7.23
CA SER A 291 -8.85 19.88 -7.28
C SER A 291 -7.74 20.41 -8.18
N GLN A 292 -6.61 19.71 -8.28
CA GLN A 292 -5.44 20.14 -9.04
C GLN A 292 -5.58 19.86 -10.55
N SER A 293 -6.16 18.73 -10.95
CA SER A 293 -6.38 18.44 -12.37
C SER A 293 -7.51 17.44 -12.66
N PHE A 294 -8.06 17.52 -13.86
CA PHE A 294 -9.05 16.59 -14.41
C PHE A 294 -8.49 15.94 -15.69
N PRO A 295 -7.64 14.90 -15.60
CA PRO A 295 -7.02 14.30 -16.77
C PRO A 295 -7.94 13.29 -17.50
N LEU A 296 -9.06 12.86 -16.92
CA LEU A 296 -9.93 11.86 -17.54
C LEU A 296 -10.87 12.48 -18.59
N GLU A 297 -10.83 12.00 -19.82
CA GLU A 297 -11.82 12.39 -20.84
C GLU A 297 -13.07 11.52 -20.71
N VAL A 298 -14.17 12.11 -20.22
CA VAL A 298 -15.45 11.44 -20.04
C VAL A 298 -16.39 11.76 -21.21
N PRO A 299 -16.96 10.75 -21.91
CA PRO A 299 -17.92 10.99 -22.98
C PRO A 299 -19.11 11.85 -22.53
N GLY A 300 -19.39 12.91 -23.27
CA GLY A 300 -20.43 13.88 -22.91
C GLY A 300 -20.00 14.98 -21.92
N TYR A 301 -18.77 14.90 -21.38
CA TYR A 301 -18.18 15.85 -20.44
C TYR A 301 -16.72 16.17 -20.80
N THR A 302 -16.38 16.15 -22.09
CA THR A 302 -15.00 16.25 -22.58
C THR A 302 -14.34 17.59 -22.24
N GLU A 303 -15.14 18.63 -22.04
CA GLU A 303 -14.71 19.96 -21.63
C GLU A 303 -14.00 19.99 -20.27
N LEU A 304 -14.32 19.03 -19.37
CA LEU A 304 -13.64 18.88 -18.09
C LEU A 304 -12.16 18.57 -18.30
N ALA A 305 -11.82 17.61 -19.17
CA ALA A 305 -10.43 17.29 -19.48
C ALA A 305 -9.75 18.39 -20.30
N GLN A 306 -10.44 18.95 -21.30
CA GLN A 306 -9.91 20.01 -22.15
C GLN A 306 -9.46 21.25 -21.37
N LYS A 307 -10.13 21.55 -20.25
CA LYS A 307 -9.85 22.74 -19.43
C LYS A 307 -9.20 22.44 -18.09
N GLY A 308 -9.29 21.19 -17.62
CA GLY A 308 -8.83 20.76 -16.31
C GLY A 308 -7.55 19.92 -16.30
N ALA A 309 -7.14 19.34 -17.43
CA ALA A 309 -5.88 18.61 -17.51
C ALA A 309 -4.68 19.57 -17.47
N TYR A 310 -3.52 19.09 -16.99
CA TYR A 310 -2.29 19.88 -16.96
C TYR A 310 -1.80 20.31 -18.36
N SER A 311 -2.04 19.47 -19.36
CA SER A 311 -1.80 19.78 -20.76
C SER A 311 -2.64 18.86 -21.66
N PRO A 312 -2.84 19.21 -22.95
CA PRO A 312 -3.53 18.33 -23.90
C PRO A 312 -2.90 16.94 -24.06
N SER A 313 -1.62 16.79 -23.73
CA SER A 313 -0.89 15.50 -23.74
C SER A 313 -1.00 14.71 -22.44
N GLN A 314 -1.51 15.31 -21.36
CA GLN A 314 -1.65 14.69 -20.04
C GLN A 314 -3.11 14.37 -19.75
N VAL A 315 -3.71 13.61 -20.68
CA VAL A 315 -5.11 13.20 -20.66
C VAL A 315 -5.19 11.68 -20.79
N TYR A 316 -6.17 11.08 -20.11
CA TYR A 316 -6.58 9.69 -20.28
C TYR A 316 -7.83 9.65 -21.16
N THR A 317 -7.65 9.33 -22.44
CA THR A 317 -8.75 9.18 -23.39
C THR A 317 -9.59 7.93 -23.09
N PRO A 318 -10.82 7.79 -23.61
CA PRO A 318 -11.59 6.54 -23.50
C PRO A 318 -10.82 5.31 -24.00
N GLN A 319 -9.97 5.48 -25.02
CA GLN A 319 -9.12 4.40 -25.51
C GLN A 319 -8.03 4.02 -24.50
N ASN A 320 -7.44 4.99 -23.79
CA ASN A 320 -6.49 4.70 -22.71
C ASN A 320 -7.18 3.98 -21.55
N VAL A 321 -8.39 4.38 -21.19
CA VAL A 321 -9.18 3.71 -20.14
C VAL A 321 -9.46 2.27 -20.54
N GLN A 322 -9.94 2.03 -21.76
CA GLN A 322 -10.19 0.67 -22.26
C GLN A 322 -8.92 -0.20 -22.24
N ASP A 323 -7.80 0.38 -22.66
CA ASP A 323 -6.48 -0.28 -22.67
C ASP A 323 -6.02 -0.63 -21.24
N ILE A 324 -6.10 0.30 -20.29
CA ILE A 324 -5.75 0.07 -18.89
C ILE A 324 -6.66 -1.00 -18.26
N VAL A 325 -7.98 -0.89 -18.45
CA VAL A 325 -8.97 -1.84 -17.90
C VAL A 325 -8.72 -3.24 -18.46
N SER A 326 -8.51 -3.37 -19.77
CA SER A 326 -8.26 -4.66 -20.40
C SER A 326 -6.90 -5.25 -19.98
N TYR A 327 -5.89 -4.39 -19.83
CA TYR A 327 -4.56 -4.78 -19.36
C TYR A 327 -4.57 -5.28 -17.91
N ALA A 328 -5.34 -4.62 -17.05
CA ALA A 328 -5.59 -4.99 -15.66
C ALA A 328 -6.40 -6.30 -15.56
N GLY A 329 -7.50 -6.40 -16.30
CA GLY A 329 -8.35 -7.60 -16.34
C GLY A 329 -7.60 -8.85 -16.77
N ALA A 330 -6.73 -8.75 -17.78
CA ALA A 330 -5.86 -9.83 -18.22
C ALA A 330 -4.80 -10.26 -17.17
N ARG A 331 -4.68 -9.52 -16.06
CA ARG A 331 -3.83 -9.80 -14.88
C ARG A 331 -4.66 -10.09 -13.64
N GLY A 332 -5.95 -10.33 -13.78
CA GLY A 332 -6.83 -10.59 -12.66
C GLY A 332 -6.95 -9.39 -11.72
N ILE A 333 -6.87 -8.16 -12.25
CA ILE A 333 -6.97 -6.92 -11.48
C ILE A 333 -8.24 -6.19 -11.93
N ASP A 334 -9.10 -5.88 -10.97
CA ASP A 334 -10.26 -5.01 -11.16
C ASP A 334 -9.85 -3.53 -11.10
N VAL A 335 -10.51 -2.66 -11.86
CA VAL A 335 -10.23 -1.21 -11.85
C VAL A 335 -11.40 -0.48 -11.21
N LEU A 336 -11.23 -0.15 -9.92
CA LEU A 336 -12.11 0.72 -9.16
C LEU A 336 -11.71 2.17 -9.47
N VAL A 337 -12.53 2.89 -10.22
CA VAL A 337 -12.31 4.33 -10.46
C VAL A 337 -12.91 5.16 -9.34
N GLU A 338 -12.26 6.27 -9.02
CA GLU A 338 -12.75 7.30 -8.12
C GLU A 338 -12.92 8.63 -8.84
N ILE A 339 -14.12 9.19 -8.71
CA ILE A 339 -14.40 10.61 -8.96
C ILE A 339 -14.87 11.17 -7.63
N ASP A 340 -13.95 11.80 -6.91
CA ASP A 340 -14.20 12.28 -5.56
C ASP A 340 -15.13 13.51 -5.58
N THR A 341 -16.20 13.41 -4.79
CA THR A 341 -17.26 14.43 -4.69
C THR A 341 -17.92 14.41 -3.30
N PRO A 342 -18.44 15.54 -2.81
CA PRO A 342 -18.38 16.88 -3.39
C PRO A 342 -17.10 17.66 -3.05
N GLY A 343 -16.20 17.09 -2.24
CA GLY A 343 -14.85 17.59 -1.98
C GLY A 343 -14.00 17.65 -3.25
N HIS A 344 -12.73 18.05 -3.13
CA HIS A 344 -11.70 17.75 -4.14
C HIS A 344 -12.04 18.08 -5.61
N THR A 345 -12.81 19.14 -5.87
CA THR A 345 -13.42 19.39 -7.19
C THR A 345 -13.16 20.78 -7.75
N SER A 346 -12.18 21.50 -7.20
CA SER A 346 -11.82 22.86 -7.65
C SER A 346 -11.65 22.99 -9.16
N VAL A 347 -11.01 22.00 -9.80
CA VAL A 347 -10.71 21.99 -11.24
C VAL A 347 -11.95 22.05 -12.12
N ILE A 348 -13.11 21.54 -11.65
CA ILE A 348 -14.36 21.58 -12.42
C ILE A 348 -14.74 23.02 -12.76
N SER A 349 -14.36 24.00 -11.92
CA SER A 349 -14.61 25.43 -12.15
C SER A 349 -13.98 25.99 -13.43
N LYS A 350 -12.97 25.30 -14.00
CA LYS A 350 -12.38 25.71 -15.28
C LYS A 350 -13.36 25.56 -16.43
N ALA A 351 -14.24 24.55 -16.37
CA ALA A 351 -15.32 24.35 -17.33
C ALA A 351 -16.66 24.93 -16.85
N HIS A 352 -16.98 24.72 -15.57
CA HIS A 352 -18.26 24.98 -14.95
C HIS A 352 -18.12 25.72 -13.61
N PRO A 353 -17.78 27.03 -13.62
CA PRO A 353 -17.67 27.83 -12.40
C PRO A 353 -19.01 27.93 -11.62
N GLU A 354 -20.14 27.73 -12.29
CA GLU A 354 -21.48 27.73 -11.69
C GLU A 354 -21.72 26.55 -10.72
N TYR A 355 -20.91 25.49 -10.78
CA TYR A 355 -21.07 24.31 -9.93
C TYR A 355 -20.13 24.26 -8.73
N VAL A 356 -19.14 25.15 -8.64
CA VAL A 356 -18.07 25.04 -7.62
C VAL A 356 -18.10 26.23 -6.65
N ALA A 357 -18.28 25.92 -5.37
CA ALA A 357 -18.11 26.87 -4.27
C ALA A 357 -16.62 27.05 -3.95
N CYS A 358 -16.23 28.29 -3.64
CA CYS A 358 -14.86 28.66 -3.18
C CYS A 358 -13.72 28.25 -4.12
N ALA A 359 -13.98 28.14 -5.43
CA ALA A 359 -12.99 27.78 -6.43
C ALA A 359 -11.73 28.66 -6.32
N GLU A 360 -10.59 28.00 -6.10
CA GLU A 360 -9.27 28.58 -5.92
C GLU A 360 -9.18 29.68 -4.85
N ALA A 361 -10.11 29.71 -3.89
CA ALA A 361 -10.16 30.74 -2.85
C ALA A 361 -8.83 30.81 -2.07
N ARG A 362 -8.32 32.02 -1.81
CA ARG A 362 -7.07 32.26 -1.07
C ARG A 362 -7.32 33.21 0.11
N LEU A 363 -6.53 33.06 1.17
CA LEU A 363 -6.50 34.03 2.27
C LEU A 363 -6.13 35.42 1.74
N GLY A 364 -6.92 36.44 2.08
CA GLY A 364 -6.55 37.84 1.82
C GLY A 364 -6.72 38.33 0.38
N ARG A 365 -7.17 37.47 -0.55
CA ARG A 365 -7.46 37.89 -1.93
C ARG A 365 -8.76 37.27 -2.41
N PRO A 366 -9.71 38.07 -2.94
CA PRO A 366 -10.89 37.52 -3.58
C PRO A 366 -10.45 36.55 -4.70
N SER A 367 -11.16 35.43 -4.83
CA SER A 367 -10.99 34.52 -5.96
C SER A 367 -11.13 35.32 -7.26
N PRO A 368 -10.31 35.05 -8.31
CA PRO A 368 -10.52 35.67 -9.62
C PRO A 368 -11.90 35.33 -10.23
N THR A 369 -12.59 34.33 -9.68
CA THR A 369 -13.88 33.82 -10.17
C THR A 369 -14.87 33.59 -9.02
N VAL A 370 -15.33 34.68 -8.38
CA VAL A 370 -16.42 34.68 -7.36
C VAL A 370 -15.96 34.42 -5.93
N CYS A 371 -15.52 35.49 -5.25
CA CYS A 371 -15.76 35.69 -3.80
C CYS A 371 -15.31 37.11 -3.42
N PRO A 372 -16.18 38.14 -3.48
CA PRO A 372 -15.81 39.52 -3.20
C PRO A 372 -16.04 39.82 -1.70
N TYR A 373 -15.18 39.31 -0.81
CA TYR A 373 -15.22 39.74 0.60
C TYR A 373 -13.85 40.23 1.10
N PRO A 374 -13.81 41.40 1.77
CA PRO A 374 -12.64 41.85 2.50
C PRO A 374 -12.50 40.99 3.76
N VAL A 375 -11.48 40.14 3.82
CA VAL A 375 -11.13 39.45 5.06
C VAL A 375 -10.46 40.45 5.99
N ASP A 376 -10.97 40.57 7.22
CA ASP A 376 -10.24 41.27 8.26
C ASP A 376 -8.89 40.56 8.50
N SER A 377 -7.86 41.35 8.77
CA SER A 377 -6.48 40.92 8.77
C SER A 377 -6.03 40.22 10.06
N LEU A 378 -6.95 39.74 10.92
CA LEU A 378 -6.59 39.30 12.28
C LEU A 378 -6.98 37.88 12.67
N SER A 379 -7.67 37.11 11.82
CA SER A 379 -7.98 35.68 12.06
C SER A 379 -7.41 34.76 10.97
N ILE A 380 -6.11 34.87 10.69
CA ILE A 380 -5.43 34.05 9.66
C ILE A 380 -5.17 32.63 10.20
N GLN A 381 -6.20 31.79 10.29
CA GLN A 381 -6.04 30.34 10.32
C GLN A 381 -5.90 29.81 8.89
N SER A 382 -4.87 29.02 8.63
CA SER A 382 -4.47 28.53 7.30
C SER A 382 -5.35 27.41 6.74
N LEU A 383 -6.58 27.27 7.26
CA LEU A 383 -7.51 26.14 7.03
C LEU A 383 -8.95 26.61 6.74
N THR A 384 -9.15 27.90 6.46
CA THR A 384 -10.51 28.49 6.44
C THR A 384 -11.44 27.94 5.36
N PHE A 385 -10.93 27.28 4.32
CA PHE A 385 -11.73 26.81 3.18
C PHE A 385 -11.34 25.43 2.64
N ARG A 386 -10.28 24.81 3.16
CA ARG A 386 -9.68 23.56 2.65
C ARG A 386 -8.65 22.98 3.60
N THR A 387 -8.35 21.70 3.43
CA THR A 387 -7.18 21.03 4.00
C THR A 387 -5.91 21.36 3.21
N GLU A 388 -5.98 21.34 1.87
CA GLU A 388 -4.88 21.67 0.97
C GLU A 388 -5.32 22.53 -0.23
N PRO A 389 -4.44 23.37 -0.82
CA PRO A 389 -4.76 24.14 -2.03
C PRO A 389 -4.76 23.31 -3.33
N PRO A 390 -5.61 23.66 -4.31
CA PRO A 390 -6.58 24.77 -4.30
C PRO A 390 -7.88 24.42 -3.56
N ALA A 391 -8.55 25.42 -2.97
CA ALA A 391 -9.91 25.23 -2.44
C ALA A 391 -10.90 25.03 -3.59
N GLY A 392 -11.96 24.28 -3.36
CA GLY A 392 -13.11 24.20 -4.24
C GLY A 392 -13.91 22.93 -3.99
N GLN A 393 -15.22 23.08 -3.84
CA GLN A 393 -16.13 21.96 -3.61
C GLN A 393 -17.42 22.17 -4.42
N LEU A 394 -18.05 21.10 -4.89
CA LEU A 394 -19.32 21.18 -5.60
C LEU A 394 -20.41 21.83 -4.72
N ARG A 395 -21.22 22.74 -5.28
CA ARG A 395 -22.37 23.34 -4.61
C ARG A 395 -23.47 22.31 -4.36
N LEU A 396 -23.28 21.47 -3.35
CA LEU A 396 -24.15 20.31 -3.05
C LEU A 396 -25.62 20.67 -2.73
N ALA A 397 -25.90 21.92 -2.38
CA ALA A 397 -27.27 22.42 -2.16
C ALA A 397 -28.03 22.70 -3.47
N SER A 398 -27.31 22.90 -4.57
CA SER A 398 -27.87 23.23 -5.87
C SER A 398 -28.34 21.98 -6.60
N GLU A 399 -29.64 21.92 -6.92
CA GLU A 399 -30.22 20.80 -7.68
C GLU A 399 -29.53 20.60 -9.04
N SER A 400 -29.18 21.69 -9.75
CA SER A 400 -28.49 21.58 -11.03
C SER A 400 -27.09 20.97 -10.89
N THR A 401 -26.39 21.29 -9.80
CA THR A 401 -25.07 20.71 -9.49
C THR A 401 -25.20 19.22 -9.17
N THR A 402 -26.21 18.84 -8.38
CA THR A 402 -26.50 17.44 -8.05
C THR A 402 -26.80 16.61 -9.29
N GLN A 403 -27.68 17.10 -10.17
CA GLN A 403 -28.04 16.38 -11.40
C GLN A 403 -26.88 16.29 -12.39
N TYR A 404 -26.10 17.38 -12.53
CA TYR A 404 -24.88 17.38 -13.33
C TYR A 404 -23.90 16.32 -12.83
N THR A 405 -23.68 16.26 -11.51
CA THR A 405 -22.75 15.31 -10.89
C THR A 405 -23.25 13.87 -11.07
N ALA A 406 -24.53 13.59 -10.84
CA ALA A 406 -25.10 12.26 -11.07
C ALA A 406 -24.92 11.80 -12.53
N GLY A 407 -25.07 12.70 -13.50
CA GLY A 407 -24.79 12.42 -14.91
C GLY A 407 -23.31 12.14 -15.20
N LEU A 408 -22.40 12.96 -14.64
CA LEU A 408 -20.95 12.78 -14.78
C LEU A 408 -20.49 11.42 -14.22
N LEU A 409 -20.94 11.08 -13.01
CA LEU A 409 -20.63 9.81 -12.37
C LEU A 409 -21.20 8.63 -13.17
N SER A 410 -22.42 8.75 -13.71
CA SER A 410 -23.04 7.73 -14.56
C SER A 410 -22.28 7.51 -15.88
N ALA A 411 -21.86 8.59 -16.53
CA ALA A 411 -21.08 8.52 -17.77
C ALA A 411 -19.70 7.89 -17.51
N THR A 412 -19.05 8.27 -16.41
CA THR A 412 -17.77 7.68 -15.99
C THR A 412 -17.95 6.19 -15.67
N ALA A 413 -18.97 5.82 -14.90
CA ALA A 413 -19.22 4.44 -14.47
C ALA A 413 -19.41 3.45 -15.64
N GLN A 414 -19.91 3.91 -16.79
CA GLN A 414 -20.07 3.10 -18.00
C GLN A 414 -18.73 2.75 -18.68
N MET A 415 -17.68 3.51 -18.43
CA MET A 415 -16.34 3.26 -18.99
C MET A 415 -15.62 2.10 -18.27
N PHE A 416 -16.06 1.73 -17.06
CA PHE A 416 -15.39 0.75 -16.21
C PHE A 416 -16.30 -0.46 -15.95
N PRO A 417 -15.83 -1.71 -16.13
CA PRO A 417 -16.63 -2.90 -15.87
C PRO A 417 -16.76 -3.23 -14.38
N SER A 418 -15.90 -2.69 -13.51
CA SER A 418 -15.92 -2.97 -12.06
C SER A 418 -17.31 -2.76 -11.48
N THR A 419 -17.74 -3.64 -10.58
CA THR A 419 -18.97 -3.42 -9.82
C THR A 419 -18.79 -2.35 -8.73
N LEU A 420 -17.57 -1.91 -8.45
CA LEU A 420 -17.29 -0.87 -7.47
C LEU A 420 -17.08 0.47 -8.20
N PHE A 421 -17.50 1.56 -7.56
CA PHE A 421 -17.23 2.92 -8.04
C PHE A 421 -17.08 3.83 -6.82
N SER A 422 -15.94 4.54 -6.68
CA SER A 422 -15.75 5.45 -5.55
C SER A 422 -16.29 6.83 -5.88
N THR A 423 -17.10 7.37 -4.96
CA THR A 423 -17.52 8.77 -4.98
C THR A 423 -16.70 9.63 -4.02
N GLY A 424 -15.70 9.06 -3.35
CA GLY A 424 -14.89 9.71 -2.32
C GLY A 424 -15.74 10.21 -1.15
N GLY A 425 -15.74 11.52 -0.96
CA GLY A 425 -16.52 12.20 0.09
C GLY A 425 -15.71 12.55 1.34
N ASP A 426 -14.39 12.66 1.21
CA ASP A 426 -13.47 13.08 2.26
C ASP A 426 -13.38 14.60 2.41
N GLU A 427 -12.94 15.02 3.60
CA GLU A 427 -12.49 16.37 3.91
C GLU A 427 -13.44 17.55 3.56
N LEU A 428 -14.75 17.33 3.64
CA LEU A 428 -15.73 18.38 3.35
C LEU A 428 -15.55 19.61 4.25
N ASN A 429 -15.37 20.78 3.62
CA ASN A 429 -15.12 22.01 4.34
C ASN A 429 -16.41 22.85 4.48
N ALA A 430 -17.06 22.76 5.64
CA ALA A 430 -18.29 23.51 5.94
C ALA A 430 -18.12 25.04 5.86
N ASN A 431 -16.94 25.57 6.18
CA ASN A 431 -16.68 27.01 6.13
C ASN A 431 -16.70 27.57 4.70
N CYS A 432 -16.37 26.74 3.70
CA CYS A 432 -16.57 27.11 2.30
C CYS A 432 -18.06 27.34 2.01
N TYR A 433 -18.92 26.38 2.33
CA TYR A 433 -20.36 26.51 2.10
C TYR A 433 -20.99 27.65 2.90
N ALA A 434 -20.50 27.92 4.11
CA ALA A 434 -20.95 29.04 4.94
C ALA A 434 -20.68 30.41 4.30
N GLN A 435 -19.64 30.52 3.47
CA GLN A 435 -19.20 31.77 2.84
C GLN A 435 -19.57 31.88 1.36
N ASP A 436 -20.01 30.80 0.72
CA ASP A 436 -20.49 30.81 -0.66
C ASP A 436 -21.95 31.32 -0.71
N ALA A 437 -22.12 32.53 -1.26
CA ALA A 437 -23.40 33.22 -1.30
C ALA A 437 -24.49 32.44 -2.06
N GLU A 438 -24.13 31.71 -3.12
CA GLU A 438 -25.08 30.91 -3.90
C GLU A 438 -25.58 29.68 -3.12
N THR A 439 -24.67 29.01 -2.42
CA THR A 439 -25.01 27.91 -1.51
C THR A 439 -25.96 28.42 -0.41
N GLN A 440 -25.61 29.52 0.25
CA GLN A 440 -26.45 30.10 1.30
C GLN A 440 -27.81 30.56 0.78
N ALA A 441 -27.87 31.17 -0.41
CA ALA A 441 -29.13 31.55 -1.04
C ALA A 441 -30.02 30.33 -1.29
N THR A 442 -29.44 29.23 -1.78
CA THR A 442 -30.17 27.98 -2.06
C THR A 442 -30.68 27.34 -0.77
N LEU A 443 -29.83 27.22 0.27
CA LEU A 443 -30.23 26.67 1.57
C LEU A 443 -31.35 27.50 2.22
N ASN A 444 -31.27 28.83 2.16
CA ASN A 444 -32.31 29.72 2.68
C ASN A 444 -33.62 29.59 1.89
N GLN A 445 -33.54 29.42 0.56
CA GLN A 445 -34.71 29.25 -0.30
C GLN A 445 -35.42 27.90 -0.06
N THR A 446 -34.66 26.82 0.10
CA THR A 446 -35.22 25.47 0.30
C THR A 446 -35.56 25.19 1.76
N GLY A 447 -35.01 25.96 2.70
CA GLY A 447 -35.12 25.71 4.14
C GLY A 447 -34.32 24.50 4.61
N GLN A 448 -33.43 23.95 3.78
CA GLN A 448 -32.59 22.80 4.12
C GLN A 448 -31.37 23.22 4.93
N THR A 449 -30.91 22.33 5.81
CA THR A 449 -29.56 22.43 6.39
C THR A 449 -28.51 21.92 5.40
N LEU A 450 -27.23 22.26 5.63
CA LEU A 450 -26.13 21.74 4.82
C LEU A 450 -26.06 20.20 4.82
N GLU A 451 -26.27 19.57 5.98
CA GLU A 451 -26.30 18.10 6.11
C GLU A 451 -27.47 17.47 5.33
N GLN A 452 -28.65 18.10 5.34
CA GLN A 452 -29.79 17.62 4.53
C GLN A 452 -29.53 17.76 3.03
N ALA A 453 -28.82 18.82 2.63
CA ALA A 453 -28.40 19.00 1.25
C ALA A 453 -27.34 17.95 0.84
N LEU A 454 -26.37 17.65 1.71
CA LEU A 454 -25.36 16.61 1.49
C LEU A 454 -25.99 15.22 1.40
N ASP A 455 -26.95 14.88 2.28
CA ASP A 455 -27.70 13.64 2.24
C ASP A 455 -28.47 13.48 0.93
N LYS A 456 -29.17 14.53 0.49
CA LYS A 456 -29.88 14.55 -0.80
C LYS A 456 -28.91 14.40 -1.99
N PHE A 457 -27.79 15.11 -1.96
CA PHE A 457 -26.75 15.01 -2.98
C PHE A 457 -26.24 13.59 -3.10
N THR A 458 -25.84 12.99 -1.98
CA THR A 458 -25.30 11.62 -1.87
C THR A 458 -26.29 10.58 -2.33
N GLN A 459 -27.55 10.65 -1.87
CA GLN A 459 -28.59 9.71 -2.30
C GLN A 459 -28.85 9.81 -3.81
N THR A 460 -28.82 11.02 -4.39
CA THR A 460 -29.06 11.20 -5.82
C THR A 460 -27.92 10.65 -6.67
N THR A 461 -26.68 10.92 -6.29
CA THR A 461 -25.49 10.43 -7.01
C THR A 461 -25.32 8.92 -6.85
N HIS A 462 -25.53 8.37 -5.66
CA HIS A 462 -25.46 6.93 -5.41
C HIS A 462 -26.57 6.17 -6.12
N ALA A 463 -27.81 6.68 -6.10
CA ALA A 463 -28.92 6.04 -6.82
C ALA A 463 -28.67 5.96 -8.34
N ALA A 464 -27.93 6.92 -8.91
CA ALA A 464 -27.54 6.86 -10.32
C ALA A 464 -26.55 5.73 -10.60
N LEU A 465 -25.58 5.53 -9.71
CA LEU A 465 -24.60 4.44 -9.77
C LEU A 465 -25.24 3.06 -9.54
N GLU A 466 -26.11 2.94 -8.55
CA GLU A 466 -26.81 1.70 -8.21
C GLU A 466 -27.71 1.21 -9.35
N LYS A 467 -28.37 2.13 -10.07
CA LYS A 467 -29.14 1.80 -11.29
C LYS A 467 -28.28 1.17 -12.40
N LEU A 468 -26.98 1.48 -12.42
CA LEU A 468 -25.99 0.87 -13.32
C LEU A 468 -25.38 -0.42 -12.74
N GLY A 469 -25.87 -0.89 -11.60
CA GLY A 469 -25.37 -2.09 -10.91
C GLY A 469 -24.05 -1.87 -10.19
N LYS A 470 -23.64 -0.62 -9.96
CA LYS A 470 -22.45 -0.29 -9.17
C LYS A 470 -22.77 -0.27 -7.67
N THR A 471 -21.76 -0.59 -6.87
CA THR A 471 -21.74 -0.44 -5.43
C THR A 471 -20.87 0.77 -5.10
N PRO A 472 -21.43 1.83 -4.50
CA PRO A 472 -20.65 2.98 -4.07
C PRO A 472 -19.56 2.60 -3.07
N VAL A 473 -18.40 3.24 -3.23
CA VAL A 473 -17.30 3.25 -2.27
C VAL A 473 -17.13 4.69 -1.77
N VAL A 474 -16.96 4.86 -0.46
CA VAL A 474 -16.82 6.18 0.18
C VAL A 474 -15.67 6.19 1.18
N TRP A 475 -15.10 7.36 1.44
CA TRP A 475 -14.23 7.56 2.60
C TRP A 475 -15.04 7.61 3.90
N GLU A 476 -14.38 7.40 5.03
CA GLU A 476 -15.04 7.13 6.31
C GLU A 476 -15.83 8.31 6.90
N GLU A 477 -15.52 9.55 6.50
CA GLU A 477 -16.26 10.76 6.91
C GLU A 477 -17.75 10.66 6.58
N MET A 478 -18.10 10.07 5.43
CA MET A 478 -19.49 9.87 5.02
C MET A 478 -20.27 8.97 5.98
N VAL A 479 -19.60 8.18 6.83
CA VAL A 479 -20.23 7.29 7.82
C VAL A 479 -20.07 7.81 9.25
N LEU A 480 -18.95 8.45 9.55
CA LEU A 480 -18.56 8.83 10.90
C LEU A 480 -18.91 10.27 11.25
N ASP A 481 -18.79 11.18 10.29
CA ASP A 481 -18.84 12.62 10.53
C ASP A 481 -20.12 13.27 10.00
N HIS A 482 -20.72 12.68 8.96
CA HIS A 482 -21.93 13.19 8.31
C HIS A 482 -23.17 12.35 8.60
N ASN A 483 -24.33 12.99 8.61
CA ASN A 483 -25.61 12.33 8.79
C ASN A 483 -26.28 12.04 7.43
N VAL A 484 -25.60 11.26 6.60
CA VAL A 484 -26.10 10.83 5.30
C VAL A 484 -26.66 9.41 5.33
N THR A 485 -27.62 9.13 4.46
CA THR A 485 -28.20 7.81 4.27
C THR A 485 -27.41 7.07 3.20
N LEU A 486 -26.80 5.95 3.57
CA LEU A 486 -26.04 5.08 2.68
C LEU A 486 -26.68 3.69 2.59
N SER A 487 -26.53 3.05 1.44
CA SER A 487 -26.93 1.65 1.25
C SER A 487 -26.09 0.72 2.13
N ASN A 488 -26.69 -0.34 2.66
CA ASN A 488 -25.96 -1.34 3.47
C ASN A 488 -24.87 -2.09 2.67
N GLU A 489 -24.93 -2.03 1.34
CA GLU A 489 -23.89 -2.59 0.47
C GLU A 489 -22.73 -1.63 0.21
N THR A 490 -22.86 -0.35 0.58
CA THR A 490 -21.78 0.65 0.46
C THR A 490 -20.52 0.16 1.16
N VAL A 491 -19.38 0.28 0.47
CA VAL A 491 -18.07 -0.07 1.01
C VAL A 491 -17.40 1.20 1.54
N VAL A 492 -16.81 1.10 2.73
CA VAL A 492 -16.15 2.22 3.40
C VAL A 492 -14.64 2.05 3.39
N MET A 493 -13.91 3.09 3.03
CA MET A 493 -12.45 3.16 3.11
C MET A 493 -12.03 3.85 4.40
N VAL A 494 -11.39 3.11 5.31
CA VAL A 494 -10.95 3.61 6.63
C VAL A 494 -9.53 4.16 6.49
N TRP A 495 -9.37 5.48 6.47
CA TRP A 495 -8.11 6.12 6.08
C TRP A 495 -7.47 7.02 7.14
N ILE A 496 -8.20 7.64 8.06
CA ILE A 496 -7.59 8.60 9.01
C ILE A 496 -6.78 7.84 10.06
N SER A 497 -7.39 6.81 10.65
CA SER A 497 -6.77 6.04 11.74
C SER A 497 -7.29 4.61 11.74
N SER A 498 -6.42 3.63 12.01
CA SER A 498 -6.85 2.24 12.11
C SER A 498 -7.86 2.02 13.25
N ALA A 499 -7.94 2.93 14.22
CA ALA A 499 -8.92 2.90 15.29
C ALA A 499 -10.36 3.10 14.80
N ASN A 500 -10.56 3.80 13.67
CA ASN A 500 -11.88 4.09 13.11
C ASN A 500 -12.55 2.84 12.51
N ALA A 501 -11.78 1.79 12.21
CA ALA A 501 -12.30 0.50 11.74
C ALA A 501 -13.38 -0.06 12.68
N ALA A 502 -13.18 0.04 14.00
CA ALA A 502 -14.16 -0.42 14.98
C ALA A 502 -15.44 0.43 14.97
N LEU A 503 -15.34 1.73 14.69
CA LEU A 503 -16.49 2.64 14.61
C LEU A 503 -17.32 2.38 13.35
N VAL A 504 -16.66 2.21 12.20
CA VAL A 504 -17.31 1.83 10.95
C VAL A 504 -17.99 0.46 11.08
N ALA A 505 -17.31 -0.51 11.70
CA ALA A 505 -17.90 -1.83 11.95
C ALA A 505 -19.10 -1.78 12.90
N GLN A 506 -19.11 -0.88 13.90
CA GLN A 506 -20.27 -0.66 14.78
C GLN A 506 -21.48 -0.10 14.03
N LYS A 507 -21.25 0.68 12.97
CA LYS A 507 -22.31 1.17 12.06
C LYS A 507 -22.80 0.07 11.09
N GLY A 508 -22.14 -1.09 11.06
CA GLY A 508 -22.58 -2.26 10.29
C GLY A 508 -22.09 -2.30 8.83
N PHE A 509 -21.20 -1.39 8.43
CA PHE A 509 -20.70 -1.32 7.06
C PHE A 509 -19.53 -2.27 6.81
N LYS A 510 -19.45 -2.80 5.58
CA LYS A 510 -18.27 -3.49 5.08
C LYS A 510 -17.19 -2.45 4.77
N PHE A 511 -15.93 -2.77 5.08
CA PHE A 511 -14.87 -1.79 4.94
C PHE A 511 -13.53 -2.37 4.50
N VAL A 512 -12.69 -1.50 3.98
CA VAL A 512 -11.33 -1.75 3.52
C VAL A 512 -10.38 -0.91 4.38
N HIS A 513 -9.33 -1.54 4.89
CA HIS A 513 -8.28 -0.86 5.63
C HIS A 513 -7.38 -0.05 4.69
N ALA A 514 -7.29 1.26 4.92
CA ALA A 514 -6.48 2.21 4.18
C ALA A 514 -5.77 3.23 5.12
N ALA A 515 -5.71 2.90 6.42
CA ALA A 515 -5.40 3.85 7.47
C ALA A 515 -4.00 4.49 7.36
N SER A 516 -3.94 5.79 7.60
CA SER A 516 -2.79 6.66 7.40
C SER A 516 -1.60 6.27 8.25
N ASP A 517 -1.87 5.68 9.41
CA ASP A 517 -0.87 5.20 10.34
C ASP A 517 -0.15 3.95 9.84
N PHE A 518 -0.66 3.23 8.85
CA PHE A 518 -0.04 2.01 8.30
C PHE A 518 0.23 2.05 6.78
N PHE A 519 -0.68 2.60 5.99
CA PHE A 519 -0.78 2.27 4.56
C PHE A 519 -0.51 3.42 3.58
N TYR A 520 -0.30 4.65 4.06
CA TYR A 520 0.10 5.77 3.20
C TYR A 520 1.58 5.73 2.82
N LEU A 521 1.83 5.59 1.53
CA LEU A 521 3.18 5.48 0.99
C LEU A 521 3.87 6.84 0.81
N ASP A 522 3.09 7.92 0.71
CA ASP A 522 3.53 9.32 0.58
C ASP A 522 4.03 9.95 1.90
N CYS A 523 3.79 9.33 3.05
CA CYS A 523 4.29 9.81 4.34
C CYS A 523 5.82 9.70 4.48
N GLY A 524 6.42 10.56 5.31
CA GLY A 524 7.84 10.54 5.64
C GLY A 524 8.71 11.49 4.82
N GLY A 525 8.13 12.20 3.85
CA GLY A 525 8.79 13.26 3.10
C GLY A 525 8.81 14.60 3.85
N GLY A 526 9.49 15.59 3.27
CA GLY A 526 9.35 17.00 3.71
C GLY A 526 8.00 17.56 3.27
N GLY A 527 7.39 18.43 4.07
CA GLY A 527 6.12 19.07 3.73
C GLY A 527 6.26 19.94 2.48
N TRP A 528 5.26 19.89 1.60
CA TRP A 528 5.30 20.59 0.30
C TRP A 528 4.73 22.02 0.35
N HIS A 529 4.05 22.40 1.43
CA HIS A 529 3.55 23.76 1.61
C HIS A 529 4.63 24.72 2.14
N ILE A 530 4.73 25.91 1.53
CA ILE A 530 5.57 26.99 2.05
C ILE A 530 4.79 27.75 3.13
N ILE A 531 5.37 27.85 4.34
CA ILE A 531 4.81 28.70 5.40
C ILE A 531 5.02 30.17 5.02
N PRO A 532 3.94 30.99 4.93
CA PRO A 532 4.06 32.42 4.65
C PRO A 532 4.99 33.10 5.65
N ILE A 533 5.80 34.05 5.17
CA ILE A 533 6.82 34.77 5.97
C ILE A 533 6.24 35.33 7.28
N LEU A 534 4.98 35.77 7.26
CA LEU A 534 4.27 36.33 8.41
C LEU A 534 4.02 35.34 9.57
N LYS A 535 4.12 34.02 9.34
CA LYS A 535 3.99 32.98 10.39
C LYS A 535 5.34 32.37 10.83
N ARG A 536 6.48 32.82 10.27
CA ARG A 536 7.81 32.30 10.63
C ARG A 536 8.25 32.66 12.05
N ALA A 537 7.63 33.66 12.68
CA ALA A 537 7.92 34.01 14.06
C ALA A 537 7.43 32.97 15.08
N SER A 538 6.53 32.06 14.69
CA SER A 538 5.89 31.10 15.62
C SER A 538 5.88 29.65 15.12
N LEU A 539 6.45 29.39 13.94
CA LEU A 539 6.55 28.05 13.36
C LEU A 539 7.96 27.82 12.79
N PRO A 540 8.51 26.60 12.87
CA PRO A 540 9.75 26.27 12.19
C PRO A 540 9.63 26.55 10.68
N PRO A 541 10.73 26.93 10.00
CA PRO A 541 10.69 27.30 8.58
C PRO A 541 10.45 26.11 7.64
N TYR A 542 10.33 24.90 8.18
CA TYR A 542 10.07 23.65 7.48
C TYR A 542 9.02 22.82 8.25
N ARG A 543 8.35 21.91 7.54
CA ARG A 543 7.48 20.87 8.09
C ARG A 543 7.84 19.55 7.42
N ASN A 544 7.46 18.44 8.03
CA ASN A 544 7.42 17.15 7.35
C ASN A 544 6.03 16.91 6.75
N SER A 545 5.85 15.76 6.10
CA SER A 545 4.54 15.27 5.70
C SER A 545 3.57 15.24 6.89
N TRP A 546 2.30 15.48 6.62
CA TRP A 546 1.26 15.57 7.65
C TRP A 546 1.06 14.23 8.38
N CYS A 547 1.32 13.12 7.69
CA CYS A 547 1.15 11.75 8.17
C CYS A 547 2.46 11.08 8.58
N ASP A 548 3.48 11.84 8.96
CA ASP A 548 4.75 11.32 9.43
C ASP A 548 4.62 10.29 10.58
N PRO A 549 5.59 9.36 10.74
CA PRO A 549 6.81 9.18 9.93
C PRO A 549 6.55 8.33 8.67
N PHE A 550 7.62 8.09 7.88
CA PHE A 550 7.63 7.13 6.78
C PHE A 550 7.05 5.76 7.19
N LYS A 551 6.12 5.22 6.38
CA LYS A 551 5.52 3.91 6.63
C LYS A 551 6.41 2.83 6.06
N THR A 552 7.08 2.10 6.94
CA THR A 552 7.97 1.00 6.55
C THR A 552 7.16 -0.24 6.17
N TRP A 553 7.75 -1.13 5.37
CA TRP A 553 7.11 -2.40 5.02
C TRP A 553 6.82 -3.25 6.27
N GLN A 554 7.69 -3.20 7.30
CA GLN A 554 7.49 -3.92 8.55
C GLN A 554 6.23 -3.46 9.26
N LYS A 555 5.98 -2.14 9.26
CA LYS A 555 4.84 -1.55 9.94
C LYS A 555 3.55 -2.07 9.33
N SER A 556 3.38 -1.95 8.01
CA SER A 556 2.18 -2.44 7.32
C SER A 556 2.06 -3.97 7.36
N TYR A 557 3.18 -4.70 7.28
CA TYR A 557 3.15 -6.17 7.39
C TYR A 557 2.71 -6.67 8.79
N SER A 558 2.99 -5.90 9.83
CA SER A 558 2.64 -6.23 11.22
C SER A 558 1.19 -5.89 11.62
N PHE A 559 0.41 -5.34 10.70
CA PHE A 559 -0.95 -4.89 10.98
C PHE A 559 -1.88 -6.08 11.28
N ASP A 560 -2.77 -5.91 12.27
CA ASP A 560 -3.86 -6.86 12.56
C ASP A 560 -5.18 -6.30 12.03
N PRO A 561 -5.73 -6.84 10.93
CA PRO A 561 -6.98 -6.36 10.32
C PRO A 561 -8.21 -6.54 11.21
N THR A 562 -8.11 -7.30 12.30
CA THR A 562 -9.23 -7.63 13.20
C THR A 562 -9.08 -7.02 14.59
N ALA A 563 -8.05 -6.19 14.80
CA ALA A 563 -7.80 -5.54 16.07
C ALA A 563 -9.03 -4.75 16.55
N ASN A 564 -9.42 -4.95 17.81
CA ASN A 564 -10.57 -4.31 18.45
C ASN A 564 -11.94 -4.58 17.80
N LEU A 565 -12.06 -5.63 16.98
CA LEU A 565 -13.33 -6.08 16.40
C LEU A 565 -13.85 -7.32 17.12
N THR A 566 -15.18 -7.43 17.22
CA THR A 566 -15.83 -8.69 17.59
C THR A 566 -15.77 -9.70 16.45
N ALA A 567 -16.05 -10.98 16.72
CA ALA A 567 -16.09 -12.03 15.71
C ALA A 567 -17.13 -11.78 14.59
N SER A 568 -18.25 -11.11 14.90
CA SER A 568 -19.23 -10.71 13.89
C SER A 568 -18.72 -9.53 13.05
N GLN A 569 -18.15 -8.51 13.69
CA GLN A 569 -17.58 -7.33 13.02
C GLN A 569 -16.39 -7.68 12.14
N SER A 570 -15.59 -8.69 12.51
CA SER A 570 -14.45 -9.15 11.71
C SER A 570 -14.88 -9.65 10.32
N LYS A 571 -16.13 -10.07 10.14
CA LYS A 571 -16.69 -10.48 8.83
C LYS A 571 -17.00 -9.30 7.91
N LEU A 572 -17.01 -8.07 8.44
CA LEU A 572 -17.20 -6.84 7.67
C LEU A 572 -15.89 -6.37 7.01
N VAL A 573 -14.74 -6.91 7.42
CA VAL A 573 -13.43 -6.60 6.83
C VAL A 573 -13.35 -7.23 5.44
N LEU A 574 -13.32 -6.41 4.40
CA LEU A 574 -13.14 -6.86 3.02
C LEU A 574 -11.67 -7.07 2.65
N GLY A 575 -10.76 -6.45 3.39
CA GLY A 575 -9.32 -6.50 3.19
C GLY A 575 -8.68 -5.13 3.41
N GLY A 576 -7.70 -4.77 2.59
CA GLY A 576 -7.01 -3.48 2.69
C GLY A 576 -6.16 -3.12 1.48
N GLN A 577 -5.57 -1.94 1.52
CA GLN A 577 -4.75 -1.41 0.45
C GLN A 577 -3.67 -0.45 0.95
N HIS A 578 -2.54 -0.42 0.23
CA HIS A 578 -1.66 0.76 0.28
C HIS A 578 -2.17 1.82 -0.69
N LEU A 579 -1.88 3.08 -0.38
CA LEU A 579 -2.27 4.22 -1.19
C LEU A 579 -1.04 5.09 -1.44
N LEU A 580 -0.96 5.64 -2.64
CA LEU A 580 -0.01 6.67 -2.98
C LEU A 580 -0.76 7.92 -3.44
N TRP A 581 -0.91 8.88 -2.52
CA TRP A 581 -1.20 10.26 -2.88
C TRP A 581 0.01 10.90 -3.56
N THR A 582 -0.23 11.84 -4.47
CA THR A 582 0.80 12.28 -5.41
C THR A 582 1.07 13.78 -5.40
N GLU A 583 0.84 14.47 -4.29
CA GLU A 583 1.29 15.86 -4.09
C GLU A 583 2.81 15.98 -4.30
N GLN A 584 3.56 14.92 -3.93
CA GLN A 584 5.02 14.84 -4.04
C GLN A 584 5.52 13.61 -4.79
N SER A 585 4.63 12.92 -5.51
CA SER A 585 4.97 11.74 -6.30
C SER A 585 4.67 11.96 -7.79
N GLY A 586 5.45 11.34 -8.65
CA GLY A 586 5.31 11.41 -10.10
C GLY A 586 6.06 10.26 -10.76
N PRO A 587 6.17 10.24 -12.11
CA PRO A 587 6.85 9.17 -12.84
C PRO A 587 8.26 8.82 -12.33
N ALA A 588 9.00 9.82 -11.84
CA ALA A 588 10.39 9.67 -11.42
C ALA A 588 10.58 8.90 -10.10
N ASN A 589 9.59 8.88 -9.21
CA ASN A 589 9.70 8.24 -7.89
C ASN A 589 8.59 7.21 -7.59
N LEU A 590 7.71 6.92 -8.54
CA LEU A 590 6.65 5.92 -8.41
C LEU A 590 7.17 4.58 -7.88
N ASP A 591 8.04 3.94 -8.64
CA ASP A 591 8.51 2.59 -8.35
C ASP A 591 9.24 2.48 -6.99
N PRO A 592 10.22 3.32 -6.63
CA PRO A 592 10.94 3.19 -5.37
C PRO A 592 10.11 3.58 -4.14
N ILE A 593 9.07 4.41 -4.31
CA ILE A 593 8.14 4.70 -3.21
C ILE A 593 7.20 3.51 -2.99
N VAL A 594 6.63 2.96 -4.06
CA VAL A 594 5.62 1.89 -3.96
C VAL A 594 6.25 0.55 -3.62
N TRP A 595 7.34 0.19 -4.28
CA TRP A 595 7.86 -1.17 -4.25
C TRP A 595 9.18 -1.29 -3.49
N PRO A 596 9.34 -2.30 -2.63
CA PRO A 596 8.43 -3.44 -2.41
C PRO A 596 7.41 -3.21 -1.28
N ARG A 597 7.20 -1.98 -0.79
CA ARG A 597 6.30 -1.71 0.36
C ARG A 597 4.87 -2.18 0.11
N ALA A 598 4.28 -1.91 -1.05
CA ALA A 598 2.93 -2.37 -1.37
C ALA A 598 2.80 -3.90 -1.43
N ALA A 599 3.90 -4.64 -1.60
CA ALA A 599 3.87 -6.10 -1.51
C ALA A 599 3.59 -6.58 -0.08
N SER A 600 3.91 -5.79 0.96
CA SER A 600 3.63 -6.16 2.36
C SER A 600 2.13 -6.33 2.65
N SER A 601 1.29 -5.40 2.16
CA SER A 601 -0.17 -5.54 2.28
C SER A 601 -0.70 -6.67 1.41
N ALA A 602 -0.08 -6.92 0.26
CA ALA A 602 -0.49 -8.00 -0.62
C ALA A 602 -0.41 -9.36 0.09
N GLU A 603 0.66 -9.61 0.85
CA GLU A 603 0.76 -10.84 1.65
C GLU A 603 -0.13 -10.81 2.89
N LEU A 604 -0.18 -9.68 3.62
CA LEU A 604 -1.05 -9.56 4.80
C LEU A 604 -2.52 -9.92 4.48
N PHE A 605 -3.05 -9.39 3.38
CA PHE A 605 -4.45 -9.64 3.00
C PHE A 605 -4.63 -10.91 2.13
N TRP A 606 -3.54 -11.57 1.72
CA TRP A 606 -3.58 -12.89 1.09
C TRP A 606 -3.51 -14.02 2.13
N THR A 607 -2.54 -13.98 3.04
CA THR A 607 -2.27 -15.04 4.02
C THR A 607 -3.11 -14.84 5.29
N GLY A 608 -3.41 -13.60 5.66
CA GLY A 608 -4.10 -13.23 6.90
C GLY A 608 -3.13 -12.71 7.98
N PRO A 609 -3.66 -12.29 9.16
CA PRO A 609 -2.83 -11.79 10.26
C PRO A 609 -1.87 -12.85 10.81
N GLY A 610 -0.82 -12.41 11.51
CA GLY A 610 0.14 -13.29 12.18
C GLY A 610 1.46 -13.51 11.43
N GLY A 611 1.76 -12.71 10.41
CA GLY A 611 3.01 -12.78 9.67
C GLY A 611 4.26 -12.54 10.53
N ASN A 612 5.33 -13.29 10.26
CA ASN A 612 6.61 -13.15 10.97
C ASN A 612 7.61 -12.30 10.15
N LEU A 613 8.07 -11.19 10.72
CA LEU A 613 8.99 -10.25 10.05
C LEU A 613 10.33 -10.90 9.67
N SER A 614 10.89 -11.74 10.53
CA SER A 614 12.19 -12.40 10.30
C SER A 614 12.13 -13.37 9.13
N THR A 615 11.00 -14.06 8.92
CA THR A 615 10.83 -14.95 7.77
C THR A 615 10.32 -14.22 6.52
N ALA A 616 9.71 -13.04 6.67
CA ALA A 616 9.23 -12.23 5.56
C ALA A 616 10.35 -11.47 4.85
N LEU A 617 11.30 -10.88 5.58
CA LEU A 617 12.34 -10.02 5.00
C LEU A 617 13.16 -10.71 3.89
N PRO A 618 13.67 -11.96 4.05
CA PRO A 618 14.39 -12.63 2.98
C PRO A 618 13.53 -12.88 1.73
N ARG A 619 12.23 -13.12 1.89
CA ARG A 619 11.28 -13.33 0.78
C ARG A 619 10.95 -12.03 0.08
N LEU A 620 10.79 -10.95 0.84
CA LEU A 620 10.56 -9.61 0.30
C LEU A 620 11.78 -9.08 -0.46
N HIS A 621 13.01 -9.44 -0.03
CA HIS A 621 14.21 -9.23 -0.84
C HIS A 621 14.10 -9.93 -2.20
N ASP A 622 13.68 -11.19 -2.24
CA ASP A 622 13.50 -11.92 -3.50
C ASP A 622 12.52 -11.19 -4.44
N VAL A 623 11.38 -10.73 -3.90
CA VAL A 623 10.42 -9.87 -4.63
C VAL A 623 11.09 -8.63 -5.19
N ALA A 624 11.81 -7.87 -4.36
CA ALA A 624 12.45 -6.62 -4.79
C ALA A 624 13.45 -6.85 -5.94
N TYR A 625 14.28 -7.90 -5.85
CA TYR A 625 15.23 -8.24 -6.92
C TYR A 625 14.53 -8.73 -8.19
N ARG A 626 13.45 -9.50 -8.08
CA ARG A 626 12.63 -9.90 -9.25
C ARG A 626 12.01 -8.69 -9.93
N PHE A 627 11.51 -7.74 -9.16
CA PHE A 627 10.90 -6.52 -9.67
C PHE A 627 11.90 -5.72 -10.49
N VAL A 628 13.12 -5.53 -9.98
CA VAL A 628 14.20 -4.85 -10.71
C VAL A 628 14.54 -5.57 -12.01
N GLN A 629 14.63 -6.91 -12.02
CA GLN A 629 14.87 -7.65 -13.27
C GLN A 629 13.76 -7.49 -14.31
N ARG A 630 12.52 -7.27 -13.85
CA ARG A 630 11.35 -7.07 -14.70
C ARG A 630 11.06 -5.58 -14.98
N GLY A 631 11.99 -4.69 -14.68
CA GLY A 631 11.92 -3.26 -15.03
C GLY A 631 11.16 -2.37 -14.04
N VAL A 632 10.87 -2.85 -12.83
CA VAL A 632 10.29 -2.07 -11.74
C VAL A 632 11.41 -1.65 -10.78
N ASN A 633 11.65 -0.34 -10.65
CA ASN A 633 12.75 0.21 -9.85
C ASN A 633 12.44 0.19 -8.34
N ALA A 634 12.31 -0.99 -7.77
CA ALA A 634 12.05 -1.18 -6.34
C ALA A 634 13.21 -0.65 -5.47
N ILE A 635 12.90 -0.04 -4.32
CA ILE A 635 13.90 0.45 -3.38
C ILE A 635 14.61 -0.71 -2.65
N ALA A 636 15.90 -0.53 -2.35
CA ALA A 636 16.65 -1.49 -1.56
C ALA A 636 16.16 -1.49 -0.10
N LEU A 637 15.92 -2.69 0.46
CA LEU A 637 15.45 -2.87 1.84
C LEU A 637 16.60 -2.91 2.87
N GLN A 638 17.76 -3.41 2.46
CA GLN A 638 18.99 -3.55 3.25
C GLN A 638 20.19 -3.50 2.30
N PRO A 639 21.44 -3.32 2.81
CA PRO A 639 22.64 -3.55 2.01
C PRO A 639 22.61 -4.93 1.33
N GLU A 640 23.11 -5.02 0.09
CA GLU A 640 23.17 -6.30 -0.64
C GLU A 640 23.87 -7.40 0.16
N TRP A 641 24.90 -7.03 0.92
CA TRP A 641 25.60 -7.97 1.81
C TRP A 641 24.65 -8.71 2.78
N CYS A 642 23.65 -8.01 3.32
CA CYS A 642 22.61 -8.56 4.19
C CYS A 642 21.61 -9.41 3.43
N ALA A 643 21.18 -8.95 2.25
CA ALA A 643 20.25 -9.70 1.40
C ALA A 643 20.80 -11.09 1.02
N LEU A 644 22.13 -11.22 0.86
CA LEU A 644 22.79 -12.50 0.57
C LEU A 644 23.11 -13.35 1.82
N ARG A 645 22.83 -12.83 3.02
CA ARG A 645 23.08 -13.50 4.31
C ARG A 645 21.88 -13.32 5.25
N PRO A 646 20.75 -14.00 4.95
CA PRO A 646 19.54 -13.91 5.76
C PRO A 646 19.81 -14.12 7.25
N GLY A 647 19.24 -13.25 8.10
CA GLY A 647 19.34 -13.29 9.56
C GLY A 647 20.63 -12.73 10.16
N VAL A 648 21.70 -12.52 9.37
CA VAL A 648 23.00 -12.06 9.91
C VAL A 648 23.00 -10.56 10.24
N CYS A 649 22.11 -9.79 9.64
CA CYS A 649 21.95 -8.36 9.90
C CYS A 649 20.83 -8.03 10.89
N ASP A 650 20.29 -9.03 11.58
CA ASP A 650 19.30 -8.80 12.62
C ASP A 650 20.02 -8.17 13.83
N LEU A 651 19.44 -7.15 14.47
CA LEU A 651 20.08 -6.42 15.58
C LEU A 651 20.36 -7.31 16.81
N THR A 652 19.75 -8.49 16.87
CA THR A 652 19.90 -9.49 17.94
C THR A 652 20.69 -10.72 17.48
N ALA A 653 21.32 -10.69 16.30
CA ALA A 653 22.05 -11.81 15.70
C ALA A 653 23.37 -12.12 16.40
#